data_AF-A0A4P6PBZ8-F1
#
_entry.id   AF-A0A4P6PBZ8-F1
#
_cell.length_a   1.000
_cell.length_b   1.000
_cell.length_c   1.000
_cell.angle_alpha   90.00
_cell.angle_beta   90.00
_cell.angle_gamma   90.00
#
_symmetry.space_group_name_H-M   'P 1'
#
loop_
_entity.id
_entity.type
_entity.pdbx_description
1 polymer ?
#
loop_
_entity_poly.entity_id
_entity_poly.type
_entity_poly.pdbx_seq_one_letter_code
_entity_poly.pdbx_strand_id
1 'polypeptide(L)'
;MRMFMAEYMFRSRVVGGILLFAIGCTNQQACKAEVVETRVLFDFEEQEPTNGITGDAVRLEWVEDAGGTSGKRALKVVYPVESTYKKVVFEPAELWDVRDMGYCALAVDLHNRSAESVQLFMTLADTNQSVTAHANIAAGQSGTFYYDITGPNTGLDLGMTGWPGRPAEEIGLNHPEPFRYAWGARVLDPAALKQIGFYQTGILKERTLIFDNLRVVSNPNGDAAELNPLVDKFGQYVGEDWPGKVHSEKELGSISGKEMEALAQDSGVKERSRFGGWVNGPKLEATGFFRTEKVDGKWALIDPEGYLFFATGIANCRMSNTYTVTGVDYENAAERKGAYIASEFRRNLFAWLPEADDPLAVHYGYAGHVHSGPLKHGQTFSFYGANLHRKYGDDWRNRWRDVTLDRMKSWGFTCFGNWTDPAFFGNGRVPYFAHAWIGGKHKRVSSGNDYWTPMHDPFDPEFTESVRASLARLDAQVKDDPWCIGIFVENELSWGNENSDASRFGMVIHTLGREAESCPAKAAFVDMLKEKYSTVQALNKAWNSTIASWAEFSEGFSHEGALDGERRADFSMLSEALAEEYFRIVNRELKKVMPNHLFCGSRFADWGMTPEAVRAAAKYTDVVSYNLYKEGLTDSLRKVLKEMDRPSVLGEYHFGATDRGMFHGGIRTAADQKGRGLKYRNYMMSVINEPCLVGAHWFQYVDSPTTGRAIDGENYNSGFVSITDTPYSELIDSVRKLNRELYLMRFGR
;
A
#
# COMPACT_ATOMS: atom_id res chain seq x y z
N MET A 1 -63.20 -17.39 -33.62
CA MET A 1 -64.49 -17.40 -34.35
C MET A 1 -64.83 -15.95 -34.69
N ARG A 2 -64.74 -15.58 -35.99
CA ARG A 2 -65.29 -14.39 -36.70
C ARG A 2 -65.09 -12.99 -36.08
N MET A 3 -64.24 -12.14 -36.67
CA MET A 3 -64.59 -11.10 -37.69
C MET A 3 -65.54 -10.02 -37.17
N PHE A 4 -65.11 -8.75 -37.11
CA PHE A 4 -65.41 -7.75 -38.16
C PHE A 4 -64.73 -6.39 -37.88
N MET A 5 -64.06 -5.87 -38.92
CA MET A 5 -63.70 -4.47 -39.12
C MET A 5 -64.93 -3.64 -39.50
N ALA A 6 -64.95 -2.35 -39.16
CA ALA A 6 -65.58 -1.32 -40.00
C ALA A 6 -64.91 0.04 -39.78
N GLU A 7 -64.48 0.63 -40.89
CA GLU A 7 -63.90 1.96 -41.06
C GLU A 7 -64.90 3.09 -40.78
N TYR A 8 -64.42 4.31 -40.54
CA TYR A 8 -64.79 5.50 -41.35
C TYR A 8 -63.89 6.70 -41.02
N MET A 9 -63.24 7.24 -42.06
CA MET A 9 -62.61 8.57 -42.07
C MET A 9 -63.68 9.66 -42.28
N PHE A 10 -63.59 10.81 -41.59
CA PHE A 10 -63.68 12.14 -42.23
C PHE A 10 -63.18 13.27 -41.30
N ARG A 11 -62.61 14.29 -41.96
CA ARG A 11 -61.86 15.45 -41.47
C ARG A 11 -62.69 16.45 -40.65
N SER A 12 -62.04 17.19 -39.72
CA SER A 12 -61.83 18.66 -39.77
C SER A 12 -61.87 19.38 -38.40
N ARG A 13 -60.82 20.20 -38.16
CA ARG A 13 -60.77 21.47 -37.38
C ARG A 13 -60.82 21.45 -35.84
N VAL A 14 -59.60 21.56 -35.29
CA VAL A 14 -59.14 22.35 -34.12
C VAL A 14 -60.18 23.27 -33.46
N VAL A 15 -60.46 23.07 -32.17
CA VAL A 15 -60.45 24.07 -31.07
C VAL A 15 -60.36 23.33 -29.72
N GLY A 16 -59.37 23.71 -28.90
CA GLY A 16 -59.42 23.84 -27.43
C GLY A 16 -59.92 22.68 -26.55
N GLY A 17 -59.00 22.13 -25.73
CA GLY A 17 -59.35 21.42 -24.49
C GLY A 17 -58.49 20.18 -24.22
N ILE A 18 -57.30 20.36 -23.64
CA ILE A 18 -56.57 19.25 -23.02
C ILE A 18 -57.20 19.01 -21.65
N LEU A 19 -58.04 17.99 -21.55
CA LEU A 19 -58.35 17.32 -20.28
C LEU A 19 -57.28 16.24 -20.07
N LEU A 20 -56.36 16.48 -19.14
CA LEU A 20 -55.47 15.45 -18.60
C LEU A 20 -56.30 14.44 -17.81
N PHE A 21 -56.29 13.18 -18.22
CA PHE A 21 -56.69 12.06 -17.36
C PHE A 21 -55.51 11.72 -16.43
N ALA A 22 -55.68 12.03 -15.15
CA ALA A 22 -54.80 11.61 -14.08
C ALA A 22 -54.99 10.10 -13.83
N ILE A 23 -53.94 9.31 -14.08
CA ILE A 23 -53.74 8.00 -13.47
C ILE A 23 -52.61 8.19 -12.46
N GLY A 24 -52.95 7.99 -11.19
CA GLY A 24 -52.11 8.33 -10.04
C GLY A 24 -50.83 7.50 -9.98
N CYS A 25 -49.70 8.17 -10.18
CA CYS A 25 -48.45 7.87 -9.48
C CYS A 25 -48.46 8.65 -8.17
N THR A 26 -48.59 7.97 -7.04
CA THR A 26 -48.26 8.55 -5.72
C THR A 26 -47.45 7.55 -4.92
N ASN A 27 -46.14 7.59 -5.15
CA ASN A 27 -45.12 7.64 -4.10
C ASN A 27 -43.78 8.03 -4.75
N GLN A 28 -43.75 9.22 -5.33
CA GLN A 28 -42.53 10.01 -5.41
C GLN A 28 -42.57 10.92 -4.18
N GLN A 29 -41.98 10.46 -3.09
CA GLN A 29 -41.62 11.37 -2.02
C GLN A 29 -40.51 12.23 -2.60
N ALA A 30 -40.87 13.42 -3.09
CA ALA A 30 -39.91 14.43 -3.48
C ALA A 30 -39.05 14.70 -2.24
N CYS A 31 -37.81 14.20 -2.25
CA CYS A 31 -36.81 14.56 -1.27
C CYS A 31 -36.61 16.07 -1.44
N LYS A 32 -37.17 16.86 -0.52
CA LYS A 32 -36.83 18.28 -0.45
C LYS A 32 -35.35 18.30 -0.13
N ALA A 33 -34.52 18.87 -1.02
CA ALA A 33 -33.13 19.15 -0.70
C ALA A 33 -33.10 19.96 0.59
N GLU A 34 -32.73 19.32 1.70
CA GLU A 34 -32.53 20.00 2.98
C GLU A 34 -31.37 20.99 2.79
N VAL A 35 -31.49 22.15 3.42
CA VAL A 35 -30.51 23.23 3.27
C VAL A 35 -29.19 22.75 3.85
N VAL A 36 -28.15 22.70 3.02
CA VAL A 36 -26.78 22.44 3.46
C VAL A 36 -26.29 23.64 4.27
N GLU A 37 -26.36 23.52 5.60
CA GLU A 37 -25.71 24.44 6.52
C GLU A 37 -24.18 24.37 6.34
N THR A 38 -23.53 25.53 6.29
CA THR A 38 -22.08 25.67 6.13
C THR A 38 -21.52 26.54 7.24
N ARG A 39 -20.48 26.06 7.92
CA ARG A 39 -19.71 26.82 8.90
C ARG A 39 -18.29 27.03 8.39
N VAL A 40 -17.98 28.25 7.98
CA VAL A 40 -16.63 28.62 7.53
C VAL A 40 -15.68 28.63 8.73
N LEU A 41 -14.52 27.97 8.57
CA LEU A 41 -13.44 27.96 9.55
C LEU A 41 -12.36 28.98 9.17
N PHE A 42 -11.96 29.01 7.89
CA PHE A 42 -11.03 29.98 7.33
C PHE A 42 -11.45 30.35 5.89
N ASP A 43 -11.73 31.64 5.65
CA ASP A 43 -12.04 32.21 4.32
C ASP A 43 -10.86 32.96 3.68
N PHE A 44 -9.80 33.25 4.46
CA PHE A 44 -8.58 33.95 4.01
C PHE A 44 -8.76 35.42 3.62
N GLU A 45 -9.88 36.07 3.97
CA GLU A 45 -10.17 37.45 3.55
C GLU A 45 -9.43 38.50 4.38
N GLU A 46 -9.16 38.22 5.67
CA GLU A 46 -8.39 39.10 6.54
C GLU A 46 -6.88 39.05 6.24
N GLN A 47 -6.22 40.21 6.24
CA GLN A 47 -4.78 40.31 5.98
C GLN A 47 -3.97 39.85 7.20
N GLU A 48 -2.75 39.34 6.96
CA GLU A 48 -1.86 38.82 8.01
C GLU A 48 -1.76 39.70 9.29
N PRO A 49 -1.60 39.08 10.46
CA PRO A 49 -1.59 37.63 10.71
C PRO A 49 -2.98 37.10 11.06
N THR A 50 -3.47 36.11 10.31
CA THR A 50 -4.62 35.29 10.74
C THR A 50 -4.15 34.38 11.87
N ASN A 51 -4.59 34.66 13.10
CA ASN A 51 -4.38 33.76 14.24
C ASN A 51 -4.78 32.32 13.83
N GLY A 52 -3.90 31.34 14.09
CA GLY A 52 -4.23 29.93 13.87
C GLY A 52 -3.68 29.28 12.60
N ILE A 53 -2.93 29.98 11.74
CA ILE A 53 -2.27 29.37 10.56
C ILE A 53 -0.76 29.31 10.78
N THR A 54 -0.17 28.11 10.67
CA THR A 54 1.29 27.92 10.76
C THR A 54 1.82 27.05 9.64
N GLY A 55 3.06 27.33 9.22
CA GLY A 55 3.77 26.54 8.21
C GLY A 55 5.04 25.91 8.80
N ASP A 56 5.25 24.63 8.53
CA ASP A 56 6.46 23.88 8.83
C ASP A 56 7.05 23.33 7.53
N ALA A 57 8.25 23.80 7.18
CA ALA A 57 8.92 23.53 5.90
C ALA A 57 8.04 23.82 4.66
N VAL A 58 7.19 24.84 4.71
CA VAL A 58 6.39 25.36 3.60
C VAL A 58 6.52 26.88 3.50
N ARG A 59 6.24 27.45 2.33
CA ARG A 59 6.09 28.90 2.16
C ARG A 59 4.62 29.26 2.02
N LEU A 60 4.18 30.24 2.80
CA LEU A 60 2.80 30.74 2.82
C LEU A 60 2.76 32.12 2.18
N GLU A 61 1.83 32.35 1.25
CA GLU A 61 1.65 33.61 0.54
C GLU A 61 0.14 33.91 0.40
N TRP A 62 -0.29 35.12 0.72
CA TRP A 62 -1.68 35.56 0.54
C TRP A 62 -1.80 36.16 -0.86
N VAL A 63 -2.76 35.66 -1.63
CA VAL A 63 -2.90 36.01 -3.05
C VAL A 63 -4.31 36.50 -3.35
N GLU A 64 -4.41 37.55 -4.17
CA GLU A 64 -5.68 38.06 -4.69
C GLU A 64 -5.97 37.44 -6.07
N ASP A 65 -7.25 37.15 -6.35
CA ASP A 65 -7.75 36.64 -7.64
C ASP A 65 -7.03 35.38 -8.21
N ALA A 66 -6.33 34.62 -7.37
CA ALA A 66 -5.50 33.48 -7.79
C ALA A 66 -6.25 32.14 -7.90
N GLY A 67 -7.55 32.18 -8.19
CA GLY A 67 -8.44 31.01 -8.16
C GLY A 67 -9.17 30.83 -6.83
N GLY A 68 -9.34 31.91 -6.05
CA GLY A 68 -10.31 31.96 -4.96
C GLY A 68 -11.72 31.67 -5.50
N THR A 69 -12.39 30.76 -4.83
CA THR A 69 -13.76 30.31 -5.07
C THR A 69 -14.80 31.13 -4.29
N SER A 70 -14.37 31.86 -3.27
CA SER A 70 -15.14 32.89 -2.55
C SER A 70 -14.23 34.08 -2.24
N GLY A 71 -14.84 35.24 -1.96
CA GLY A 71 -14.09 36.42 -1.53
C GLY A 71 -13.12 36.97 -2.60
N LYS A 72 -12.06 37.64 -2.14
CA LYS A 72 -11.01 38.24 -2.98
C LYS A 72 -9.65 37.60 -2.78
N ARG A 73 -9.45 36.85 -1.69
CA ARG A 73 -8.14 36.36 -1.26
C ARG A 73 -8.15 34.85 -1.04
N ALA A 74 -6.97 34.26 -1.13
CA ALA A 74 -6.76 32.85 -0.88
C ALA A 74 -5.34 32.62 -0.33
N LEU A 75 -5.11 31.46 0.27
CA LEU A 75 -3.81 31.08 0.80
C LEU A 75 -3.05 30.22 -0.22
N LYS A 76 -1.98 30.75 -0.79
CA LYS A 76 -1.01 29.98 -1.57
C LYS A 76 -0.03 29.28 -0.64
N VAL A 77 0.08 27.96 -0.79
CA VAL A 77 1.05 27.14 -0.07
C VAL A 77 2.02 26.51 -1.07
N VAL A 78 3.30 26.78 -0.88
CA VAL A 78 4.38 26.17 -1.66
C VAL A 78 5.07 25.12 -0.82
N TYR A 79 5.05 23.88 -1.32
CA TYR A 79 5.72 22.73 -0.76
C TYR A 79 7.06 22.54 -1.47
N PRO A 80 8.18 23.00 -0.88
CA PRO A 80 9.53 22.88 -1.45
C PRO A 80 9.93 21.41 -1.63
N VAL A 81 11.05 21.08 -2.29
CA VAL A 81 11.52 19.68 -2.35
C VAL A 81 12.21 19.30 -1.04
N GLU A 82 12.91 20.26 -0.46
CA GLU A 82 13.66 20.20 0.79
C GLU A 82 12.76 19.75 1.96
N SER A 83 13.29 18.93 2.87
CA SER A 83 12.55 18.22 3.92
C SER A 83 11.71 17.03 3.43
N THR A 84 11.64 15.99 4.26
CA THR A 84 10.79 14.82 3.97
C THR A 84 9.33 15.05 4.35
N TYR A 85 9.06 15.90 5.34
CA TYR A 85 7.72 16.26 5.79
C TYR A 85 7.56 17.79 5.78
N LYS A 86 6.46 18.24 5.20
CA LYS A 86 6.15 19.66 4.94
C LYS A 86 4.68 19.84 5.18
N LYS A 87 4.27 20.76 6.05
CA LYS A 87 2.87 20.91 6.42
C LYS A 87 2.47 22.37 6.62
N VAL A 88 1.25 22.68 6.21
CA VAL A 88 0.49 23.83 6.70
C VAL A 88 -0.52 23.31 7.74
N VAL A 89 -0.69 24.04 8.83
CA VAL A 89 -1.54 23.66 9.96
C VAL A 89 -2.49 24.81 10.28
N PHE A 90 -3.75 24.44 10.52
CA PHE A 90 -4.86 25.29 10.89
C PHE A 90 -5.34 24.88 12.29
N GLU A 91 -5.26 25.80 13.24
CA GLU A 91 -5.70 25.63 14.62
C GLU A 91 -6.63 26.78 14.99
N PRO A 92 -7.75 26.51 15.66
CA PRO A 92 -8.62 27.57 16.12
C PRO A 92 -8.13 28.17 17.45
N ALA A 93 -8.61 29.36 17.78
CA ALA A 93 -8.42 29.95 19.10
C ALA A 93 -9.15 29.14 20.19
N GLU A 94 -10.30 28.54 19.86
CA GLU A 94 -11.10 27.65 20.69
C GLU A 94 -11.44 26.37 19.92
N LEU A 95 -11.55 25.23 20.60
CA LEU A 95 -11.87 23.95 19.93
C LEU A 95 -13.16 24.06 19.10
N TRP A 96 -13.16 23.45 17.91
CA TRP A 96 -14.38 23.39 17.08
C TRP A 96 -15.32 22.30 17.63
N ASP A 97 -16.54 22.70 18.00
CA ASP A 97 -17.66 21.82 18.32
C ASP A 97 -18.65 21.81 17.15
N VAL A 98 -18.73 20.69 16.43
CA VAL A 98 -19.57 20.53 15.23
C VAL A 98 -20.75 19.59 15.44
N ARG A 99 -21.07 19.25 16.68
CA ARG A 99 -22.15 18.29 17.01
C ARG A 99 -23.52 18.76 16.53
N ASP A 100 -23.74 20.07 16.53
CA ASP A 100 -24.98 20.69 16.07
C ASP A 100 -25.20 20.56 14.55
N MET A 101 -24.15 20.24 13.80
CA MET A 101 -24.21 20.04 12.34
C MET A 101 -24.67 18.63 11.93
N GLY A 102 -24.92 17.73 12.88
CA GLY A 102 -25.37 16.35 12.61
C GLY A 102 -24.32 15.53 11.86
N TYR A 103 -24.71 14.92 10.74
CA TYR A 103 -23.75 14.36 9.79
C TYR A 103 -23.07 15.50 9.04
N CYS A 104 -21.75 15.53 9.06
CA CYS A 104 -21.00 16.64 8.48
C CYS A 104 -19.64 16.21 7.94
N ALA A 105 -19.13 17.01 7.00
CA ALA A 105 -17.84 16.83 6.37
C ALA A 105 -17.00 18.11 6.48
N LEU A 106 -15.69 17.95 6.65
CA LEU A 106 -14.73 19.00 6.39
C LEU A 106 -14.60 19.18 4.88
N ALA A 107 -14.64 20.41 4.38
CA ALA A 107 -14.47 20.76 2.98
C ALA A 107 -13.45 21.89 2.79
N VAL A 108 -12.69 21.83 1.71
CA VAL A 108 -11.71 22.85 1.32
C VAL A 108 -11.68 22.99 -0.18
N ASP A 109 -11.62 24.21 -0.68
CA ASP A 109 -11.47 24.48 -2.11
C ASP A 109 -9.97 24.54 -2.42
N LEU A 110 -9.54 23.71 -3.38
CA LEU A 110 -8.13 23.57 -3.75
C LEU A 110 -7.94 23.86 -5.23
N HIS A 111 -6.87 24.59 -5.54
CA HIS A 111 -6.38 24.74 -6.91
C HIS A 111 -4.92 24.32 -7.03
N ASN A 112 -4.62 23.38 -7.91
CA ASN A 112 -3.25 22.93 -8.16
C ASN A 112 -2.56 23.76 -9.27
N ARG A 113 -1.67 24.67 -8.87
CA ARG A 113 -0.83 25.48 -9.77
C ARG A 113 0.45 24.75 -10.23
N SER A 114 0.65 23.51 -9.80
CA SER A 114 1.81 22.71 -10.20
C SER A 114 1.62 22.11 -11.60
N ALA A 115 2.74 21.87 -12.29
CA ALA A 115 2.74 21.17 -13.59
C ALA A 115 2.42 19.66 -13.48
N GLU A 116 2.35 19.11 -12.27
CA GLU A 116 2.11 17.69 -11.99
C GLU A 116 1.00 17.53 -10.96
N SER A 117 0.36 16.36 -10.96
CA SER A 117 -0.64 16.00 -9.95
C SER A 117 -0.04 16.00 -8.54
N VAL A 118 -0.81 16.49 -7.56
CA VAL A 118 -0.44 16.57 -6.15
C VAL A 118 -1.21 15.51 -5.35
N GLN A 119 -0.52 14.55 -4.74
CA GLN A 119 -1.11 13.82 -3.62
C GLN A 119 -0.96 14.68 -2.37
N LEU A 120 -2.09 15.15 -1.83
CA LEU A 120 -2.14 15.94 -0.60
C LEU A 120 -2.65 15.05 0.52
N PHE A 121 -1.87 14.95 1.60
CA PHE A 121 -2.32 14.29 2.82
C PHE A 121 -2.98 15.34 3.73
N MET A 122 -4.05 14.93 4.39
CA MET A 122 -4.79 15.69 5.37
C MET A 122 -4.69 14.96 6.72
N THR A 123 -4.43 15.70 7.79
CA THR A 123 -4.61 15.26 9.17
C THR A 123 -5.76 16.04 9.79
N LEU A 124 -6.73 15.36 10.37
CA LEU A 124 -7.75 15.96 11.22
C LEU A 124 -7.61 15.39 12.63
N ALA A 125 -7.50 16.24 13.64
CA ALA A 125 -7.24 15.84 15.01
C ALA A 125 -8.26 16.42 15.99
N ASP A 126 -8.69 15.57 16.94
CA ASP A 126 -9.33 16.00 18.17
C ASP A 126 -8.28 16.17 19.29
N THR A 127 -8.72 16.31 20.54
CA THR A 127 -7.81 16.47 21.70
C THR A 127 -7.00 15.23 22.06
N ASN A 128 -7.41 14.04 21.61
CA ASN A 128 -6.87 12.75 22.02
C ASN A 128 -6.16 11.99 20.88
N GLN A 129 -6.60 12.19 19.64
CA GLN A 129 -6.25 11.34 18.50
C GLN A 129 -6.39 12.09 17.17
N SER A 130 -5.94 11.46 16.09
CA SER A 130 -6.02 12.02 14.74
C SER A 130 -6.24 10.95 13.68
N VAL A 131 -6.79 11.39 12.55
CA VAL A 131 -6.91 10.60 11.32
C VAL A 131 -6.08 11.24 10.22
N THR A 132 -5.49 10.40 9.38
CA THR A 132 -4.84 10.80 8.14
C THR A 132 -5.64 10.27 6.95
N ALA A 133 -5.90 11.15 6.00
CA ALA A 133 -6.51 10.84 4.71
C ALA A 133 -5.72 11.50 3.57
N HIS A 134 -5.98 11.14 2.32
CA HIS A 134 -5.33 11.79 1.18
C HIS A 134 -6.22 11.90 -0.06
N ALA A 135 -6.00 12.94 -0.85
CA ALA A 135 -6.61 13.12 -2.16
C ALA A 135 -5.52 13.33 -3.22
N ASN A 136 -5.86 13.07 -4.49
CA ASN A 136 -5.00 13.42 -5.62
C ASN A 136 -5.63 14.57 -6.40
N ILE A 137 -4.90 15.66 -6.55
CA ILE A 137 -5.36 16.85 -7.28
C ILE A 137 -4.57 16.91 -8.59
N ALA A 138 -5.22 16.70 -9.73
CA ALA A 138 -4.61 16.73 -11.05
C ALA A 138 -3.95 18.09 -11.35
N ALA A 139 -3.00 18.12 -12.28
CA ALA A 139 -2.33 19.37 -12.67
C ALA A 139 -3.36 20.37 -13.24
N GLY A 140 -3.40 21.58 -12.68
CA GLY A 140 -4.36 22.62 -13.09
C GLY A 140 -5.79 22.42 -12.59
N GLN A 141 -6.08 21.38 -11.81
CA GLN A 141 -7.42 21.14 -11.28
C GLN A 141 -7.79 22.18 -10.23
N SER A 142 -9.04 22.66 -10.30
CA SER A 142 -9.76 23.33 -9.22
C SER A 142 -10.91 22.44 -8.77
N GLY A 143 -11.20 22.39 -7.47
CA GLY A 143 -12.39 21.72 -6.97
C GLY A 143 -12.52 21.80 -5.46
N THR A 144 -13.67 21.38 -4.93
CA THR A 144 -13.86 21.19 -3.50
C THR A 144 -13.44 19.78 -3.12
N PHE A 145 -12.61 19.64 -2.09
CA PHE A 145 -12.18 18.38 -1.53
C PHE A 145 -12.72 18.21 -0.13
N TYR A 146 -13.17 17.00 0.23
CA TYR A 146 -13.88 16.79 1.50
C TYR A 146 -13.49 15.51 2.25
N TYR A 147 -13.73 15.50 3.55
CA TYR A 147 -13.60 14.33 4.41
C TYR A 147 -14.74 14.27 5.42
N ASP A 148 -15.43 13.13 5.50
CA ASP A 148 -16.54 12.93 6.44
C ASP A 148 -16.02 12.93 7.89
N ILE A 149 -16.47 13.89 8.70
CA ILE A 149 -16.19 13.94 10.14
C ILE A 149 -17.13 12.98 10.86
N THR A 150 -18.42 13.09 10.55
CA THR A 150 -19.50 12.24 11.04
C THR A 150 -20.38 11.82 9.86
N GLY A 151 -20.91 10.60 9.93
CA GLY A 151 -21.72 10.03 8.87
C GLY A 151 -22.17 8.62 9.21
N PRO A 152 -23.04 8.02 8.39
CA PRO A 152 -23.61 6.69 8.64
C PRO A 152 -22.55 5.58 8.71
N ASN A 153 -21.42 5.75 8.01
CA ASN A 153 -20.33 4.78 7.96
C ASN A 153 -19.14 5.13 8.88
N THR A 154 -19.20 6.26 9.60
CA THR A 154 -18.10 6.69 10.47
C THR A 154 -17.89 5.68 11.59
N GLY A 155 -16.64 5.25 11.81
CA GLY A 155 -16.29 4.27 12.84
C GLY A 155 -16.53 2.81 12.48
N LEU A 156 -17.17 2.50 11.35
CA LEU A 156 -17.41 1.13 10.94
C LEU A 156 -16.17 0.54 10.24
N ASP A 157 -15.72 -0.63 10.68
CA ASP A 157 -14.77 -1.44 9.92
C ASP A 157 -15.55 -2.32 8.94
N LEU A 158 -15.63 -1.85 7.70
CA LEU A 158 -16.43 -2.48 6.66
C LEU A 158 -15.59 -3.44 5.78
N GLY A 159 -14.34 -3.68 6.16
CA GLY A 159 -13.43 -4.59 5.45
C GLY A 159 -12.98 -4.02 4.10
N MET A 160 -12.97 -2.70 3.99
CA MET A 160 -12.54 -1.93 2.82
C MET A 160 -11.79 -0.69 3.29
N THR A 161 -10.59 -0.45 2.78
CA THR A 161 -9.83 0.76 3.13
C THR A 161 -10.48 2.03 2.56
N GLY A 162 -10.81 2.01 1.26
CA GLY A 162 -11.52 3.10 0.58
C GLY A 162 -12.98 2.78 0.30
N TRP A 163 -13.79 3.83 0.22
CA TRP A 163 -15.23 3.79 -0.05
C TRP A 163 -15.54 4.48 -1.38
N PRO A 164 -16.59 4.08 -2.13
CA PRO A 164 -17.06 4.88 -3.27
C PRO A 164 -17.29 6.33 -2.85
N GLY A 165 -16.96 7.28 -3.74
CA GLY A 165 -17.26 8.69 -3.49
C GLY A 165 -18.78 8.90 -3.51
N ARG A 166 -19.27 9.93 -2.80
CA ARG A 166 -20.69 10.29 -2.88
C ARG A 166 -20.91 11.26 -4.05
N PRO A 167 -22.04 11.16 -4.76
CA PRO A 167 -22.44 12.17 -5.75
C PRO A 167 -22.45 13.59 -5.18
N ALA A 168 -22.12 14.56 -6.04
CA ALA A 168 -22.13 15.99 -5.71
C ALA A 168 -23.46 16.47 -5.10
N GLU A 169 -24.56 15.91 -5.60
CA GLU A 169 -25.94 16.21 -5.19
C GLU A 169 -26.25 15.77 -3.76
N GLU A 170 -25.59 14.73 -3.24
CA GLU A 170 -25.80 14.24 -1.88
C GLU A 170 -25.15 15.16 -0.83
N ILE A 171 -23.96 15.71 -1.13
CA ILE A 171 -23.19 16.55 -0.20
C ILE A 171 -23.52 18.05 -0.40
N GLY A 172 -24.16 18.42 -1.52
CA GLY A 172 -24.45 19.81 -1.88
C GLY A 172 -23.21 20.66 -2.13
N LEU A 173 -22.14 20.02 -2.62
CA LEU A 173 -20.89 20.67 -3.04
C LEU A 173 -20.75 20.63 -4.56
N ASN A 174 -20.05 21.59 -5.14
CA ASN A 174 -19.81 21.62 -6.58
C ASN A 174 -18.63 20.70 -6.94
N HIS A 175 -18.92 19.57 -7.60
CA HIS A 175 -17.93 18.55 -8.01
C HIS A 175 -16.96 18.13 -6.87
N PRO A 176 -17.45 17.60 -5.74
CA PRO A 176 -16.62 17.29 -4.60
C PRO A 176 -15.78 16.03 -4.82
N GLU A 177 -14.52 16.08 -4.41
CA GLU A 177 -13.62 14.93 -4.40
C GLU A 177 -13.25 14.51 -2.96
N PRO A 178 -13.43 13.23 -2.59
CA PRO A 178 -13.13 12.78 -1.24
C PRO A 178 -11.64 12.62 -0.98
N PHE A 179 -11.19 13.10 0.17
CA PHE A 179 -10.00 12.57 0.84
C PHE A 179 -10.30 11.12 1.26
N ARG A 180 -9.44 10.20 0.84
CA ARG A 180 -9.55 8.77 1.14
C ARG A 180 -8.80 8.46 2.44
N TYR A 181 -9.43 7.69 3.32
CA TYR A 181 -8.80 7.24 4.56
C TYR A 181 -7.46 6.55 4.29
N ALA A 182 -6.42 6.94 5.03
CA ALA A 182 -5.12 6.31 4.97
C ALA A 182 -4.84 5.51 6.25
N TRP A 183 -4.77 6.18 7.40
CA TRP A 183 -4.52 5.57 8.70
C TRP A 183 -4.96 6.49 9.85
N GLY A 184 -4.85 6.00 11.09
CA GLY A 184 -5.25 6.74 12.29
C GLY A 184 -6.67 6.41 12.75
N ALA A 185 -7.23 7.26 13.61
CA ALA A 185 -8.53 7.07 14.23
C ALA A 185 -9.67 6.96 13.19
N ARG A 186 -10.61 6.02 13.41
CA ARG A 186 -11.81 5.85 12.57
C ARG A 186 -12.97 6.76 12.98
N VAL A 187 -12.91 7.28 14.21
CA VAL A 187 -13.89 8.18 14.81
C VAL A 187 -13.10 9.25 15.53
N LEU A 188 -13.48 10.52 15.37
CA LEU A 188 -12.96 11.63 16.16
C LEU A 188 -14.07 12.17 17.08
N ASP A 189 -13.71 12.87 18.15
CA ASP A 189 -14.65 13.61 18.98
C ASP A 189 -15.09 14.91 18.27
N PRO A 190 -16.34 14.99 17.76
CA PRO A 190 -16.82 16.17 17.06
C PRO A 190 -17.01 17.39 17.99
N ALA A 191 -16.94 17.23 19.32
CA ALA A 191 -17.02 18.32 20.27
C ALA A 191 -15.68 19.02 20.52
N ALA A 192 -14.57 18.42 20.07
CA ALA A 192 -13.23 18.78 20.51
C ALA A 192 -12.20 18.75 19.37
N LEU A 193 -12.62 19.09 18.14
CA LEU A 193 -11.71 19.18 17.01
C LEU A 193 -10.73 20.33 17.23
N LYS A 194 -9.44 20.03 17.12
CA LYS A 194 -8.35 20.93 17.53
C LYS A 194 -7.49 21.40 16.36
N GLN A 195 -7.30 20.57 15.35
CA GLN A 195 -6.30 20.85 14.32
C GLN A 195 -6.67 20.21 12.99
N ILE A 196 -6.44 20.96 11.91
CA ILE A 196 -6.40 20.46 10.54
C ILE A 196 -5.01 20.71 9.99
N GLY A 197 -4.36 19.69 9.45
CA GLY A 197 -3.07 19.81 8.79
C GLY A 197 -3.14 19.32 7.35
N PHE A 198 -2.44 19.98 6.43
CA PHE A 198 -2.25 19.49 5.07
C PHE A 198 -0.76 19.36 4.79
N TYR A 199 -0.33 18.18 4.35
CA TYR A 199 1.09 17.87 4.23
C TYR A 199 1.45 17.09 2.98
N GLN A 200 2.71 17.19 2.61
CA GLN A 200 3.33 16.37 1.58
C GLN A 200 4.56 15.66 2.12
N THR A 201 4.82 14.46 1.59
CA THR A 201 6.02 13.69 1.91
C THR A 201 6.62 12.99 0.70
N GLY A 202 7.96 13.00 0.61
CA GLY A 202 8.77 12.37 -0.43
C GLY A 202 8.35 12.68 -1.86
N ILE A 203 8.26 13.96 -2.19
CA ILE A 203 8.00 14.49 -3.54
C ILE A 203 9.32 14.75 -4.27
N LEU A 204 9.31 14.68 -5.60
CA LEU A 204 10.50 14.90 -6.43
C LEU A 204 10.63 16.32 -7.01
N LYS A 205 9.55 17.11 -6.99
CA LYS A 205 9.56 18.50 -7.42
C LYS A 205 8.66 19.32 -6.51
N GLU A 206 8.93 20.61 -6.46
CA GLU A 206 8.12 21.59 -5.74
C GLU A 206 6.65 21.53 -6.19
N ARG A 207 5.73 21.75 -5.25
CA ARG A 207 4.28 21.83 -5.52
C ARG A 207 3.73 23.15 -5.00
N THR A 208 2.75 23.67 -5.72
CA THR A 208 2.00 24.86 -5.33
C THR A 208 0.52 24.56 -5.37
N LEU A 209 -0.13 24.75 -4.23
CA LEU A 209 -1.58 24.69 -4.08
C LEU A 209 -2.10 26.05 -3.61
N ILE A 210 -3.27 26.43 -4.08
CA ILE A 210 -4.07 27.53 -3.53
C ILE A 210 -5.18 26.91 -2.70
N PHE A 211 -5.30 27.32 -1.45
CA PHE A 211 -6.34 26.92 -0.50
C PHE A 211 -7.34 28.06 -0.34
N ASP A 212 -8.62 27.71 -0.38
CA ASP A 212 -9.73 28.63 -0.14
C ASP A 212 -10.89 27.93 0.59
N ASN A 213 -11.74 28.68 1.29
CA ASN A 213 -12.97 28.23 1.95
C ASN A 213 -12.85 26.94 2.76
N LEU A 214 -11.94 26.88 3.74
CA LEU A 214 -11.89 25.77 4.67
C LEU A 214 -13.10 25.84 5.60
N ARG A 215 -13.99 24.84 5.53
CA ARG A 215 -15.33 24.90 6.15
C ARG A 215 -15.84 23.52 6.56
N VAL A 216 -16.80 23.50 7.46
CA VAL A 216 -17.61 22.32 7.74
C VAL A 216 -18.95 22.48 7.03
N VAL A 217 -19.39 21.43 6.33
CA VAL A 217 -20.70 21.37 5.69
C VAL A 217 -21.53 20.28 6.33
N SER A 218 -22.79 20.59 6.64
CA SER A 218 -23.75 19.57 7.01
C SER A 218 -24.04 18.67 5.79
N ASN A 219 -24.37 17.42 6.06
CA ASN A 219 -24.72 16.42 5.08
C ASN A 219 -26.09 15.83 5.47
N PRO A 220 -27.17 16.61 5.27
CA PRO A 220 -28.50 16.22 5.70
C PRO A 220 -29.03 14.98 4.97
N ASN A 221 -28.56 14.72 3.73
CA ASN A 221 -28.92 13.54 2.94
C ASN A 221 -28.11 12.29 3.31
N GLY A 222 -27.47 12.27 4.49
CA GLY A 222 -26.57 11.21 4.94
C GLY A 222 -27.25 9.87 5.26
N ASP A 223 -28.24 9.45 4.49
CA ASP A 223 -28.69 8.06 4.50
C ASP A 223 -27.49 7.17 4.15
N ALA A 224 -27.36 6.04 4.86
CA ALA A 224 -26.41 5.01 4.50
C ALA A 224 -26.72 4.62 3.06
N ALA A 225 -25.87 5.01 2.11
CA ALA A 225 -26.07 4.61 0.74
C ALA A 225 -26.17 3.08 0.74
N GLU A 226 -27.37 2.56 0.46
CA GLU A 226 -27.64 1.14 0.23
C GLU A 226 -26.92 0.76 -1.08
N LEU A 227 -25.59 0.78 -1.08
CA LEU A 227 -24.76 0.40 -2.22
C LEU A 227 -24.68 -1.12 -2.27
N ASN A 228 -25.86 -1.73 -2.32
CA ASN A 228 -26.08 -3.15 -2.37
C ASN A 228 -26.90 -3.44 -3.64
N PRO A 229 -26.33 -4.15 -4.62
CA PRO A 229 -24.96 -4.65 -4.67
C PRO A 229 -23.92 -3.58 -5.01
N LEU A 230 -22.68 -3.77 -4.56
CA LEU A 230 -21.54 -2.90 -4.88
C LEU A 230 -20.72 -3.41 -6.08
N VAL A 231 -20.58 -4.73 -6.20
CA VAL A 231 -19.79 -5.36 -7.27
C VAL A 231 -20.60 -6.36 -8.10
N ASP A 232 -20.32 -6.37 -9.40
CA ASP A 232 -20.92 -7.28 -10.38
C ASP A 232 -20.31 -8.70 -10.32
N LYS A 233 -20.76 -9.59 -11.22
CA LYS A 233 -20.26 -10.96 -11.32
C LYS A 233 -18.78 -11.08 -11.72
N PHE A 234 -18.18 -10.02 -12.26
CA PHE A 234 -16.76 -9.94 -12.60
C PHE A 234 -15.93 -9.33 -11.47
N GLY A 235 -16.56 -8.89 -10.38
CA GLY A 235 -15.92 -8.23 -9.26
C GLY A 235 -15.65 -6.73 -9.49
N GLN A 236 -16.30 -6.12 -10.48
CA GLN A 236 -16.15 -4.69 -10.80
C GLN A 236 -17.25 -3.86 -10.13
N TYR A 237 -16.95 -2.61 -9.76
CA TYR A 237 -17.92 -1.68 -9.21
C TYR A 237 -19.13 -1.47 -10.14
N VAL A 238 -20.35 -1.54 -9.61
CA VAL A 238 -21.57 -1.42 -10.41
C VAL A 238 -22.01 0.02 -10.69
N GLY A 239 -21.63 0.97 -9.82
CA GLY A 239 -22.21 2.31 -9.79
C GLY A 239 -21.70 3.27 -10.88
N GLU A 240 -20.64 2.90 -11.60
CA GLU A 240 -20.04 3.74 -12.65
C GLU A 240 -19.60 2.90 -13.85
N ASP A 241 -19.45 3.54 -15.01
CA ASP A 241 -18.84 2.94 -16.20
C ASP A 241 -17.53 3.67 -16.55
N TRP A 242 -16.57 2.96 -17.13
CA TRP A 242 -15.26 3.51 -17.46
C TRP A 242 -14.61 2.80 -18.65
N PRO A 243 -13.64 3.45 -19.34
CA PRO A 243 -12.90 2.81 -20.41
C PRO A 243 -12.26 1.48 -19.97
N GLY A 244 -12.68 0.38 -20.61
CA GLY A 244 -12.17 -0.96 -20.35
C GLY A 244 -12.95 -1.76 -19.29
N LYS A 245 -14.08 -1.26 -18.77
CA LYS A 245 -15.00 -2.07 -17.97
C LYS A 245 -15.57 -3.22 -18.82
N VAL A 246 -15.64 -4.41 -18.22
CA VAL A 246 -16.20 -5.61 -18.89
C VAL A 246 -17.69 -5.71 -18.62
N HIS A 247 -18.52 -5.78 -19.66
CA HIS A 247 -19.98 -5.91 -19.52
C HIS A 247 -20.48 -7.33 -19.82
N SER A 248 -19.67 -8.17 -20.45
CA SER A 248 -20.06 -9.54 -20.79
C SER A 248 -18.87 -10.50 -20.89
N GLU A 249 -19.13 -11.81 -20.76
CA GLU A 249 -18.10 -12.84 -20.95
C GLU A 249 -17.58 -12.89 -22.39
N LYS A 250 -18.43 -12.57 -23.37
CA LYS A 250 -18.02 -12.45 -24.77
C LYS A 250 -17.00 -11.31 -24.94
N GLU A 251 -17.23 -10.18 -24.28
CA GLU A 251 -16.31 -9.07 -24.27
C GLU A 251 -15.00 -9.43 -23.57
N LEU A 252 -15.05 -10.08 -22.40
CA LEU A 252 -13.88 -10.59 -21.69
C LEU A 252 -13.02 -11.51 -22.58
N GLY A 253 -13.67 -12.45 -23.28
CA GLY A 253 -13.02 -13.33 -24.25
C GLY A 253 -12.42 -12.56 -25.44
N SER A 254 -13.10 -11.53 -25.96
CA SER A 254 -12.57 -10.70 -27.04
C SER A 254 -11.35 -9.88 -26.61
N ILE A 255 -11.34 -9.34 -25.38
CA ILE A 255 -10.20 -8.62 -24.81
C ILE A 255 -9.01 -9.57 -24.67
N SER A 256 -9.26 -10.76 -24.12
CA SER A 256 -8.23 -11.81 -23.98
C SER A 256 -7.62 -12.21 -25.32
N GLY A 257 -8.45 -12.46 -26.34
CA GLY A 257 -7.97 -12.88 -27.66
C GLY A 257 -7.04 -11.85 -28.30
N LYS A 258 -7.42 -10.57 -28.26
CA LYS A 258 -6.60 -9.47 -28.79
C LYS A 258 -5.24 -9.36 -28.08
N GLU A 259 -5.22 -9.54 -26.76
CA GLU A 259 -3.97 -9.54 -26.01
C GLU A 259 -3.07 -10.71 -26.39
N MET A 260 -3.63 -11.92 -26.48
CA MET A 260 -2.87 -13.12 -26.84
C MET A 260 -2.27 -13.02 -28.24
N GLU A 261 -3.01 -12.47 -29.21
CA GLU A 261 -2.51 -12.18 -30.55
C GLU A 261 -1.34 -11.19 -30.52
N ALA A 262 -1.46 -10.12 -29.72
CA ALA A 262 -0.39 -9.13 -29.56
C ALA A 262 0.87 -9.73 -28.89
N LEU A 263 0.70 -10.56 -27.85
CA LEU A 263 1.81 -11.24 -27.18
C LEU A 263 2.52 -12.24 -28.09
N ALA A 264 1.78 -12.99 -28.91
CA ALA A 264 2.34 -13.94 -29.87
C ALA A 264 3.21 -13.26 -30.96
N GLN A 265 2.94 -11.98 -31.24
CA GLN A 265 3.70 -11.17 -32.21
C GLN A 265 4.86 -10.39 -31.57
N ASP A 266 4.94 -10.33 -30.24
CA ASP A 266 5.96 -9.58 -29.53
C ASP A 266 7.25 -10.40 -29.38
N SER A 267 8.33 -9.96 -30.02
CA SER A 267 9.65 -10.60 -29.88
C SER A 267 10.36 -10.29 -28.57
N GLY A 268 9.75 -9.50 -27.67
CA GLY A 268 10.36 -9.01 -26.44
C GLY A 268 11.53 -8.05 -26.70
N VAL A 269 12.31 -7.80 -25.65
CA VAL A 269 13.53 -6.96 -25.73
C VAL A 269 14.70 -7.83 -26.21
N LYS A 270 15.19 -7.59 -27.43
CA LYS A 270 16.23 -8.43 -28.09
C LYS A 270 17.61 -8.34 -27.44
N GLU A 271 17.91 -7.27 -26.72
CA GLU A 271 19.23 -7.01 -26.13
C GLU A 271 19.38 -7.62 -24.72
N ARG A 272 18.83 -8.82 -24.53
CA ARG A 272 18.76 -9.51 -23.24
C ARG A 272 19.39 -10.90 -23.33
N SER A 273 20.15 -11.29 -22.32
CA SER A 273 20.70 -12.64 -22.19
C SER A 273 19.57 -13.63 -21.92
N ARG A 274 19.90 -14.92 -21.83
CA ARG A 274 18.94 -15.95 -21.42
C ARG A 274 18.27 -15.60 -20.07
N PHE A 275 19.04 -15.06 -19.13
CA PHE A 275 18.58 -14.68 -17.80
C PHE A 275 18.14 -13.21 -17.70
N GLY A 276 17.99 -12.50 -18.82
CA GLY A 276 17.53 -11.12 -18.84
C GLY A 276 18.61 -10.05 -18.65
N GLY A 277 19.88 -10.42 -18.54
CA GLY A 277 21.05 -9.54 -18.43
C GLY A 277 21.40 -8.80 -19.73
N TRP A 278 22.34 -7.86 -19.67
CA TRP A 278 22.69 -6.97 -20.80
C TRP A 278 23.72 -7.58 -21.74
N VAL A 279 23.31 -8.05 -22.91
CA VAL A 279 24.22 -8.70 -23.88
C VAL A 279 25.23 -7.76 -24.53
N ASN A 280 24.91 -6.46 -24.60
CA ASN A 280 25.77 -5.43 -25.17
C ASN A 280 26.73 -4.81 -24.12
N GLY A 281 26.63 -5.23 -22.86
CA GLY A 281 27.52 -4.80 -21.77
C GLY A 281 28.79 -5.63 -21.66
N PRO A 282 29.69 -5.28 -20.72
CA PRO A 282 30.81 -6.15 -20.37
C PRO A 282 30.31 -7.51 -19.86
N LYS A 283 31.02 -8.57 -20.24
CA LYS A 283 30.80 -9.92 -19.73
C LYS A 283 31.84 -10.21 -18.63
N LEU A 284 31.35 -10.50 -17.44
CA LEU A 284 32.15 -10.77 -16.25
C LEU A 284 32.22 -12.29 -15.99
N GLU A 285 32.77 -12.69 -14.84
CA GLU A 285 32.80 -14.09 -14.42
C GLU A 285 31.38 -14.67 -14.30
N ALA A 286 31.15 -15.80 -14.97
CA ALA A 286 29.93 -16.57 -14.95
C ALA A 286 30.04 -17.71 -13.92
N THR A 287 29.29 -17.61 -12.82
CA THR A 287 29.32 -18.60 -11.73
C THR A 287 28.20 -19.65 -11.82
N GLY A 288 27.30 -19.51 -12.80
CA GLY A 288 26.08 -20.32 -12.88
C GLY A 288 24.95 -19.84 -11.97
N PHE A 289 25.15 -18.79 -11.17
CA PHE A 289 24.15 -18.21 -10.28
C PHE A 289 24.21 -16.68 -10.28
N PHE A 290 23.13 -16.03 -9.83
CA PHE A 290 23.16 -14.59 -9.63
C PHE A 290 24.14 -14.20 -8.52
N ARG A 291 24.90 -13.13 -8.76
CA ARG A 291 25.84 -12.56 -7.78
C ARG A 291 25.82 -11.04 -7.86
N THR A 292 26.55 -10.37 -6.97
CA THR A 292 26.68 -8.90 -6.98
C THR A 292 28.10 -8.48 -7.32
N GLU A 293 28.26 -7.42 -8.09
CA GLU A 293 29.58 -6.80 -8.35
C GLU A 293 29.42 -5.29 -8.51
N LYS A 294 30.42 -4.52 -8.07
CA LYS A 294 30.46 -3.08 -8.30
C LYS A 294 31.29 -2.80 -9.56
N VAL A 295 30.64 -2.32 -10.62
CA VAL A 295 31.23 -2.08 -11.94
C VAL A 295 31.17 -0.59 -12.23
N ASP A 296 32.33 0.02 -12.52
CA ASP A 296 32.46 1.45 -12.80
C ASP A 296 31.77 2.36 -11.74
N GLY A 297 31.93 1.99 -10.47
CA GLY A 297 31.36 2.73 -9.33
C GLY A 297 29.86 2.49 -9.08
N LYS A 298 29.19 1.65 -9.87
CA LYS A 298 27.78 1.30 -9.72
C LYS A 298 27.63 -0.17 -9.32
N TRP A 299 26.84 -0.45 -8.30
CA TRP A 299 26.48 -1.82 -7.97
C TRP A 299 25.56 -2.41 -9.05
N ALA A 300 25.80 -3.67 -9.39
CA ALA A 300 25.02 -4.45 -10.33
C ALA A 300 24.77 -5.86 -9.74
N LEU A 301 23.67 -6.47 -10.17
CA LEU A 301 23.58 -7.92 -10.16
C LEU A 301 24.31 -8.43 -11.41
N ILE A 302 24.90 -9.62 -11.33
CA ILE A 302 25.50 -10.33 -12.45
C ILE A 302 24.69 -11.60 -12.62
N ASP A 303 24.21 -11.84 -13.83
CA ASP A 303 23.42 -13.02 -14.14
C ASP A 303 24.30 -14.30 -14.18
N PRO A 304 23.69 -15.51 -14.17
CA PRO A 304 24.41 -16.77 -14.20
C PRO A 304 25.44 -16.94 -15.34
N GLU A 305 25.27 -16.20 -16.44
CA GLU A 305 26.13 -16.22 -17.63
C GLU A 305 27.18 -15.09 -17.63
N GLY A 306 27.23 -14.27 -16.58
CA GLY A 306 28.21 -13.20 -16.41
C GLY A 306 27.78 -11.84 -16.96
N TYR A 307 26.53 -11.65 -17.37
CA TYR A 307 26.05 -10.35 -17.89
C TYR A 307 25.54 -9.44 -16.78
N LEU A 308 25.71 -8.12 -16.95
CA LEU A 308 25.14 -7.13 -16.04
C LEU A 308 23.62 -7.27 -15.99
N PHE A 309 23.07 -7.24 -14.79
CA PHE A 309 21.66 -7.40 -14.50
C PHE A 309 21.16 -6.30 -13.55
N PHE A 310 19.90 -5.92 -13.75
CA PHE A 310 19.19 -4.93 -12.94
C PHE A 310 17.76 -5.43 -12.78
N ALA A 311 17.31 -5.62 -11.54
CA ALA A 311 16.04 -6.25 -11.22
C ALA A 311 14.88 -5.26 -11.35
N THR A 312 14.22 -5.23 -12.50
CA THR A 312 12.90 -4.61 -12.64
C THR A 312 11.87 -5.73 -12.61
N GLY A 313 10.90 -5.64 -11.70
CA GLY A 313 9.96 -6.73 -11.51
C GLY A 313 8.66 -6.31 -10.84
N ILE A 314 7.77 -7.29 -10.74
CA ILE A 314 6.46 -7.16 -10.11
C ILE A 314 6.41 -8.12 -8.92
N ALA A 315 6.12 -7.59 -7.73
CA ALA A 315 5.89 -8.37 -6.52
C ALA A 315 4.43 -8.88 -6.46
N ASN A 316 4.20 -9.91 -5.65
CA ASN A 316 2.89 -10.53 -5.42
C ASN A 316 2.19 -11.04 -6.69
N CYS A 317 2.92 -11.75 -7.53
CA CYS A 317 2.37 -12.47 -8.67
C CYS A 317 1.86 -13.86 -8.24
N ARG A 318 0.72 -13.88 -7.52
CA ARG A 318 0.09 -15.10 -6.98
C ARG A 318 -1.41 -14.92 -6.73
N MET A 319 -2.12 -16.02 -6.49
CA MET A 319 -3.57 -15.97 -6.20
C MET A 319 -3.91 -15.55 -4.76
N SER A 320 -3.01 -15.69 -3.79
CA SER A 320 -3.34 -15.64 -2.36
C SER A 320 -4.01 -14.35 -1.90
N ASN A 321 -3.70 -13.21 -2.52
CA ASN A 321 -4.26 -11.90 -2.15
C ASN A 321 -5.42 -11.46 -3.06
N THR A 322 -5.92 -12.32 -3.95
CA THR A 322 -7.04 -12.03 -4.86
C THR A 322 -8.42 -12.33 -4.25
N TYR A 323 -8.43 -12.88 -3.04
CA TYR A 323 -9.64 -13.29 -2.34
C TYR A 323 -10.23 -12.15 -1.52
N THR A 324 -11.55 -12.03 -1.49
CA THR A 324 -12.30 -11.11 -0.61
C THR A 324 -13.26 -11.88 0.30
N VAL A 325 -13.52 -11.37 1.51
CA VAL A 325 -14.47 -12.01 2.45
C VAL A 325 -15.91 -11.78 1.98
N THR A 326 -16.67 -12.87 1.92
CA THR A 326 -18.03 -12.90 1.34
C THR A 326 -19.14 -12.52 2.32
N GLY A 327 -18.86 -12.55 3.62
CA GLY A 327 -19.89 -12.42 4.67
C GLY A 327 -20.50 -13.74 5.14
N VAL A 328 -20.14 -14.86 4.51
CA VAL A 328 -20.53 -16.21 4.92
C VAL A 328 -19.44 -16.84 5.80
N ASP A 329 -19.85 -17.63 6.78
CA ASP A 329 -18.98 -18.49 7.57
C ASP A 329 -19.60 -19.89 7.70
N TYR A 330 -18.90 -20.82 8.36
CA TYR A 330 -19.30 -22.22 8.48
C TYR A 330 -19.29 -22.69 9.94
N GLU A 331 -20.32 -23.43 10.34
CA GLU A 331 -20.34 -24.15 11.63
C GLU A 331 -19.15 -25.11 11.76
N ASN A 332 -18.75 -25.75 10.65
CA ASN A 332 -17.52 -26.51 10.53
C ASN A 332 -16.66 -25.95 9.38
N ALA A 333 -15.75 -25.04 9.72
CA ALA A 333 -14.84 -24.38 8.79
C ALA A 333 -13.88 -25.34 8.08
N ALA A 334 -13.41 -26.39 8.75
CA ALA A 334 -12.47 -27.35 8.17
C ALA A 334 -13.11 -28.14 7.02
N GLU A 335 -14.39 -28.49 7.16
CA GLU A 335 -15.16 -29.19 6.14
C GLU A 335 -15.98 -28.27 5.23
N ARG A 336 -16.00 -26.96 5.51
CA ARG A 336 -16.85 -25.95 4.85
C ARG A 336 -18.35 -26.36 4.84
N LYS A 337 -18.85 -26.84 5.99
CA LYS A 337 -20.24 -27.30 6.18
C LYS A 337 -21.01 -26.44 7.16
N GLY A 338 -22.33 -26.37 6.97
CA GLY A 338 -23.22 -25.54 7.79
C GLY A 338 -22.98 -24.06 7.54
N ALA A 339 -23.10 -23.63 6.28
CA ALA A 339 -22.89 -22.23 5.91
C ALA A 339 -23.96 -21.33 6.55
N TYR A 340 -23.56 -20.21 7.15
CA TYR A 340 -24.44 -19.18 7.69
C TYR A 340 -23.93 -17.78 7.35
N ILE A 341 -24.82 -16.78 7.36
CA ILE A 341 -24.44 -15.38 7.13
C ILE A 341 -23.86 -14.81 8.43
N ALA A 342 -22.54 -14.61 8.46
CA ALA A 342 -21.84 -13.99 9.58
C ALA A 342 -21.83 -12.45 9.49
N SER A 343 -21.96 -11.90 8.27
CA SER A 343 -22.08 -10.46 8.04
C SER A 343 -23.00 -10.19 6.85
N GLU A 344 -24.22 -9.72 7.13
CA GLU A 344 -25.19 -9.30 6.10
C GLU A 344 -24.62 -8.18 5.23
N PHE A 345 -23.97 -7.18 5.86
CA PHE A 345 -23.31 -6.10 5.16
C PHE A 345 -22.34 -6.62 4.09
N ARG A 346 -21.41 -7.51 4.46
CA ARG A 346 -20.46 -8.09 3.48
C ARG A 346 -21.18 -8.88 2.41
N ARG A 347 -22.18 -9.69 2.79
CA ARG A 347 -22.93 -10.52 1.83
C ARG A 347 -23.65 -9.69 0.77
N ASN A 348 -24.17 -8.53 1.16
CA ASN A 348 -24.95 -7.64 0.31
C ASN A 348 -24.11 -6.83 -0.67
N LEU A 349 -22.77 -6.77 -0.50
CA LEU A 349 -21.87 -6.13 -1.46
C LEU A 349 -21.86 -6.83 -2.82
N PHE A 350 -22.21 -8.11 -2.90
CA PHE A 350 -22.02 -8.94 -4.09
C PHE A 350 -23.34 -9.16 -4.83
N ALA A 351 -23.46 -8.61 -6.05
CA ALA A 351 -24.60 -8.88 -6.94
C ALA A 351 -24.69 -10.36 -7.33
N TRP A 352 -23.55 -11.05 -7.30
CA TRP A 352 -23.44 -12.44 -7.68
C TRP A 352 -22.32 -13.11 -6.88
N LEU A 353 -22.61 -14.32 -6.41
CA LEU A 353 -21.67 -15.32 -5.96
C LEU A 353 -22.17 -16.67 -6.50
N PRO A 354 -21.29 -17.62 -6.87
CA PRO A 354 -21.71 -18.88 -7.48
C PRO A 354 -22.46 -19.78 -6.50
N GLU A 355 -23.48 -20.47 -6.98
CA GLU A 355 -24.12 -21.57 -6.25
C GLU A 355 -23.17 -22.79 -6.16
N ALA A 356 -23.46 -23.74 -5.28
CA ALA A 356 -22.55 -24.86 -5.01
C ALA A 356 -22.24 -25.77 -6.22
N ASP A 357 -23.14 -25.83 -7.21
CA ASP A 357 -23.00 -26.61 -8.44
C ASP A 357 -22.46 -25.80 -9.64
N ASP A 358 -22.24 -24.49 -9.47
CA ASP A 358 -21.63 -23.64 -10.49
C ASP A 358 -20.14 -24.01 -10.66
N PRO A 359 -19.63 -24.19 -11.89
CA PRO A 359 -18.22 -24.47 -12.15
C PRO A 359 -17.23 -23.45 -11.55
N LEU A 360 -17.68 -22.23 -11.28
CA LEU A 360 -16.88 -21.16 -10.66
C LEU A 360 -16.86 -21.24 -9.13
N ALA A 361 -17.65 -22.12 -8.49
CA ALA A 361 -17.61 -22.35 -7.04
C ALA A 361 -16.23 -22.88 -6.57
N VAL A 362 -15.42 -23.42 -7.47
CA VAL A 362 -14.02 -23.81 -7.20
C VAL A 362 -13.13 -22.65 -6.73
N HIS A 363 -13.58 -21.40 -6.92
CA HIS A 363 -12.86 -20.19 -6.51
C HIS A 363 -13.27 -19.69 -5.12
N TYR A 364 -14.08 -20.46 -4.38
CA TYR A 364 -14.28 -20.26 -2.96
C TYR A 364 -13.05 -20.72 -2.13
N GLY A 365 -12.63 -19.85 -1.23
CA GLY A 365 -11.62 -20.11 -0.22
C GLY A 365 -12.18 -19.99 1.20
N TYR A 366 -11.27 -20.04 2.17
CA TYR A 366 -11.57 -19.76 3.56
C TYR A 366 -10.38 -19.05 4.19
N ALA A 367 -10.62 -17.92 4.85
CA ALA A 367 -9.61 -17.23 5.64
C ALA A 367 -9.78 -17.65 7.10
N GLY A 368 -8.84 -18.43 7.65
CA GLY A 368 -8.83 -18.78 9.07
C GLY A 368 -8.39 -17.64 10.00
N HIS A 369 -7.85 -16.57 9.41
CA HIS A 369 -7.47 -15.35 10.10
C HIS A 369 -7.64 -14.16 9.14
N VAL A 370 -8.26 -13.11 9.66
CA VAL A 370 -8.40 -11.78 9.06
C VAL A 370 -7.86 -10.79 10.09
N HIS A 371 -6.82 -10.06 9.71
CA HIS A 371 -6.15 -9.06 10.55
C HIS A 371 -7.10 -7.89 10.86
N SER A 372 -7.69 -7.30 9.80
CA SER A 372 -8.61 -6.15 9.89
C SER A 372 -9.85 -6.39 9.01
N GLY A 373 -11.02 -6.00 9.50
CA GLY A 373 -12.31 -6.28 8.87
C GLY A 373 -13.41 -6.63 9.87
N PRO A 374 -14.68 -6.63 9.41
CA PRO A 374 -15.86 -6.92 10.25
C PRO A 374 -15.93 -8.37 10.71
N LEU A 375 -15.18 -9.26 10.05
CA LEU A 375 -15.08 -10.68 10.38
C LEU A 375 -13.61 -11.02 10.65
N LYS A 376 -13.34 -11.89 11.64
CA LYS A 376 -11.99 -12.37 11.97
C LYS A 376 -11.58 -13.66 11.24
N HIS A 377 -12.54 -14.28 10.58
CA HIS A 377 -12.39 -15.44 9.68
C HIS A 377 -13.65 -15.52 8.80
N GLY A 378 -13.63 -16.35 7.75
CA GLY A 378 -14.83 -16.63 6.96
C GLY A 378 -14.56 -17.13 5.54
N GLN A 379 -15.64 -17.47 4.84
CA GLN A 379 -15.62 -17.84 3.43
C GLN A 379 -15.12 -16.66 2.59
N THR A 380 -14.22 -16.96 1.67
CA THR A 380 -13.68 -15.97 0.73
C THR A 380 -13.97 -16.37 -0.71
N PHE A 381 -13.94 -15.41 -1.64
CA PHE A 381 -14.09 -15.68 -3.07
C PHE A 381 -13.07 -14.90 -3.88
N SER A 382 -12.51 -15.51 -4.94
CA SER A 382 -11.61 -14.85 -5.89
C SER A 382 -12.30 -14.57 -7.22
N PHE A 383 -12.73 -13.33 -7.43
CA PHE A 383 -13.25 -12.88 -8.72
C PHE A 383 -12.19 -12.93 -9.82
N TYR A 384 -10.93 -12.63 -9.49
CA TYR A 384 -9.82 -12.77 -10.42
C TYR A 384 -9.65 -14.21 -10.91
N GLY A 385 -9.63 -15.18 -9.98
CA GLY A 385 -9.60 -16.61 -10.32
C GLY A 385 -10.79 -17.03 -11.19
N ALA A 386 -11.99 -16.56 -10.84
CA ALA A 386 -13.19 -16.79 -11.65
C ALA A 386 -13.08 -16.19 -13.06
N ASN A 387 -12.52 -14.99 -13.19
CA ASN A 387 -12.30 -14.34 -14.49
C ASN A 387 -11.23 -15.05 -15.32
N LEU A 388 -10.16 -15.57 -14.72
CA LEU A 388 -9.20 -16.43 -15.41
C LEU A 388 -9.87 -17.71 -15.92
N HIS A 389 -10.74 -18.33 -15.11
CA HIS A 389 -11.50 -19.50 -15.52
C HIS A 389 -12.45 -19.18 -16.70
N ARG A 390 -13.13 -18.02 -16.66
CA ARG A 390 -13.94 -17.53 -17.79
C ARG A 390 -13.12 -17.31 -19.07
N LYS A 391 -11.90 -16.78 -18.96
CA LYS A 391 -11.00 -16.50 -20.10
C LYS A 391 -10.42 -17.77 -20.72
N TYR A 392 -10.04 -18.73 -19.90
CA TYR A 392 -9.14 -19.81 -20.31
C TYR A 392 -9.71 -21.24 -20.15
N GLY A 393 -10.91 -21.38 -19.58
CA GLY A 393 -11.52 -22.68 -19.28
C GLY A 393 -10.80 -23.44 -18.17
N ASP A 394 -10.98 -24.76 -18.12
CA ASP A 394 -10.48 -25.60 -17.02
C ASP A 394 -8.95 -25.53 -16.83
N ASP A 395 -8.20 -25.23 -17.89
CA ASP A 395 -6.72 -25.11 -17.89
C ASP A 395 -6.22 -23.71 -17.49
N TRP A 396 -7.07 -22.89 -16.86
CA TRP A 396 -6.78 -21.49 -16.58
C TRP A 396 -5.51 -21.24 -15.79
N ARG A 397 -5.08 -22.16 -14.91
CA ARG A 397 -3.86 -21.99 -14.11
C ARG A 397 -2.60 -22.03 -14.97
N ASN A 398 -2.50 -22.99 -15.89
CA ASN A 398 -1.35 -23.10 -16.78
C ASN A 398 -1.36 -21.96 -17.80
N ARG A 399 -2.54 -21.64 -18.35
CA ARG A 399 -2.70 -20.50 -19.27
C ARG A 399 -2.36 -19.17 -18.64
N TRP A 400 -2.82 -18.92 -17.41
CA TRP A 400 -2.42 -17.75 -16.65
C TRP A 400 -0.92 -17.68 -16.47
N ARG A 401 -0.28 -18.77 -16.02
CA ARG A 401 1.18 -18.84 -15.86
C ARG A 401 1.92 -18.48 -17.16
N ASP A 402 1.53 -19.10 -18.27
CA ASP A 402 2.20 -18.91 -19.56
C ASP A 402 2.01 -17.49 -20.10
N VAL A 403 0.78 -16.96 -20.06
CA VAL A 403 0.47 -15.59 -20.47
C VAL A 403 1.17 -14.57 -19.57
N THR A 404 1.24 -14.82 -18.25
CA THR A 404 1.99 -13.96 -17.33
C THR A 404 3.47 -13.95 -17.68
N LEU A 405 4.09 -15.10 -18.00
CA LEU A 405 5.48 -15.14 -18.46
C LEU A 405 5.68 -14.38 -19.79
N ASP A 406 4.73 -14.50 -20.72
CA ASP A 406 4.74 -13.73 -21.98
C ASP A 406 4.63 -12.22 -21.71
N ARG A 407 3.73 -11.81 -20.81
CA ARG A 407 3.58 -10.42 -20.35
C ARG A 407 4.88 -9.88 -19.78
N MET A 408 5.51 -10.58 -18.84
CA MET A 408 6.77 -10.13 -18.23
C MET A 408 7.85 -9.85 -19.30
N LYS A 409 7.99 -10.74 -20.29
CA LYS A 409 8.94 -10.57 -21.41
C LYS A 409 8.56 -9.44 -22.35
N SER A 410 7.29 -9.36 -22.76
CA SER A 410 6.74 -8.32 -23.62
C SER A 410 6.85 -6.93 -22.98
N TRP A 411 6.66 -6.84 -21.67
CA TRP A 411 6.75 -5.60 -20.90
C TRP A 411 8.21 -5.23 -20.58
N GLY A 412 9.16 -6.12 -20.85
CA GLY A 412 10.59 -5.92 -20.67
C GLY A 412 11.05 -6.02 -19.22
N PHE A 413 10.24 -6.59 -18.32
CA PHE A 413 10.67 -6.88 -16.95
C PHE A 413 11.78 -7.94 -16.97
N THR A 414 12.70 -7.82 -16.02
CA THR A 414 13.83 -8.74 -15.90
C THR A 414 13.59 -9.86 -14.91
N CYS A 415 12.61 -9.71 -14.02
CA CYS A 415 12.29 -10.72 -13.02
C CYS A 415 10.86 -10.61 -12.51
N PHE A 416 10.40 -11.67 -11.83
CA PHE A 416 9.38 -11.50 -10.81
C PHE A 416 10.01 -11.06 -9.49
N GLY A 417 9.33 -10.13 -8.81
CA GLY A 417 9.72 -9.65 -7.50
C GLY A 417 9.36 -10.63 -6.37
N ASN A 418 9.20 -10.09 -5.16
CA ASN A 418 8.85 -10.90 -4.00
C ASN A 418 7.44 -11.52 -4.12
N TRP A 419 7.15 -12.58 -3.36
CA TRP A 419 5.84 -13.24 -3.32
C TRP A 419 5.32 -13.73 -4.68
N THR A 420 6.23 -14.20 -5.53
CA THR A 420 5.89 -14.95 -6.75
C THR A 420 5.34 -16.31 -6.37
N ASP A 421 4.29 -16.77 -7.05
CA ASP A 421 3.75 -18.10 -6.85
C ASP A 421 4.83 -19.16 -7.15
N PRO A 422 5.04 -20.17 -6.28
CA PRO A 422 5.99 -21.26 -6.52
C PRO A 422 5.77 -22.00 -7.84
N ALA A 423 4.58 -21.93 -8.44
CA ALA A 423 4.32 -22.44 -9.79
C ALA A 423 5.18 -21.79 -10.90
N PHE A 424 5.79 -20.63 -10.64
CA PHE A 424 6.77 -19.99 -11.52
C PHE A 424 8.22 -20.39 -11.22
N PHE A 425 8.52 -21.15 -10.16
CA PHE A 425 9.89 -21.60 -9.91
C PHE A 425 10.28 -22.64 -10.98
N GLY A 426 11.53 -22.60 -11.46
CA GLY A 426 11.98 -23.46 -12.55
C GLY A 426 11.34 -23.15 -13.92
N ASN A 427 10.73 -21.98 -14.10
CA ASN A 427 10.02 -21.65 -15.36
C ASN A 427 10.93 -21.56 -16.60
N GLY A 428 12.25 -21.39 -16.42
CA GLY A 428 13.22 -21.40 -17.53
C GLY A 428 13.14 -20.21 -18.48
N ARG A 429 12.40 -19.15 -18.14
CA ARG A 429 12.05 -18.05 -19.04
C ARG A 429 12.27 -16.66 -18.43
N VAL A 430 11.95 -16.45 -17.15
CA VAL A 430 12.02 -15.18 -16.41
C VAL A 430 12.56 -15.46 -15.00
N PRO A 431 13.66 -14.82 -14.57
CA PRO A 431 14.17 -14.93 -13.21
C PRO A 431 13.14 -14.53 -12.14
N TYR A 432 13.35 -14.95 -10.90
CA TYR A 432 12.46 -14.62 -9.79
C TYR A 432 13.21 -14.42 -8.48
N PHE A 433 12.57 -13.69 -7.55
CA PHE A 433 12.94 -13.73 -6.14
C PHE A 433 12.02 -14.70 -5.39
N ALA A 434 12.63 -15.53 -4.54
CA ALA A 434 11.88 -16.40 -3.64
C ALA A 434 11.78 -15.78 -2.24
N HIS A 435 10.96 -16.38 -1.37
CA HIS A 435 10.73 -15.83 -0.03
C HIS A 435 10.48 -16.89 1.03
N ALA A 436 10.85 -16.57 2.27
CA ALA A 436 10.52 -17.35 3.44
C ALA A 436 9.91 -16.47 4.54
N TRP A 437 8.94 -17.04 5.26
CA TRP A 437 8.44 -16.53 6.54
C TRP A 437 8.87 -17.50 7.63
N ILE A 438 9.42 -16.97 8.72
CA ILE A 438 9.91 -17.74 9.86
C ILE A 438 8.72 -18.00 10.79
N GLY A 439 8.05 -19.13 10.54
CA GLY A 439 7.09 -19.71 11.48
C GLY A 439 7.78 -20.54 12.55
N GLY A 440 7.08 -20.80 13.66
CA GLY A 440 7.59 -21.67 14.73
C GLY A 440 7.07 -21.30 16.11
N LYS A 441 7.61 -21.95 17.14
CA LYS A 441 7.21 -21.75 18.55
C LYS A 441 8.22 -20.93 19.37
N HIS A 442 9.28 -20.43 18.71
CA HIS A 442 10.26 -19.58 19.36
C HIS A 442 9.61 -18.35 20.00
N LYS A 443 10.22 -17.89 21.07
CA LYS A 443 9.80 -16.71 21.83
C LYS A 443 9.88 -15.45 20.97
N ARG A 444 9.12 -14.46 21.40
CA ARG A 444 8.99 -13.15 20.75
C ARG A 444 9.35 -12.04 21.72
N VAL A 445 9.81 -10.93 21.17
CA VAL A 445 9.91 -9.62 21.82
C VAL A 445 8.99 -8.63 21.10
N SER A 446 8.74 -7.47 21.70
CA SER A 446 7.88 -6.44 21.12
C SER A 446 8.65 -5.15 20.96
N SER A 447 8.38 -4.42 19.89
CA SER A 447 8.81 -3.03 19.72
C SER A 447 7.94 -2.02 20.47
N GLY A 448 6.81 -2.46 21.03
CA GLY A 448 5.75 -1.59 21.53
C GLY A 448 4.83 -1.04 20.43
N ASN A 449 5.15 -1.28 19.16
CA ASN A 449 4.37 -0.86 18.00
C ASN A 449 4.45 -1.91 16.87
N ASP A 450 4.16 -3.16 17.23
CA ASP A 450 4.25 -4.32 16.34
C ASP A 450 3.07 -4.31 15.35
N TYR A 451 3.34 -3.96 14.09
CA TYR A 451 2.28 -3.75 13.10
C TYR A 451 1.72 -5.07 12.57
N TRP A 452 2.59 -5.94 12.06
CA TRP A 452 2.19 -7.23 11.49
C TRP A 452 2.16 -8.34 12.53
N THR A 453 3.27 -8.53 13.23
CA THR A 453 3.45 -9.53 14.28
C THR A 453 4.54 -9.09 15.26
N PRO A 454 4.53 -9.59 16.51
CA PRO A 454 5.68 -9.42 17.41
C PRO A 454 7.01 -9.88 16.80
N MET A 455 8.08 -9.21 17.19
CA MET A 455 9.45 -9.45 16.73
C MET A 455 10.00 -10.80 17.24
N HIS A 456 10.87 -11.43 16.46
CA HIS A 456 11.57 -12.65 16.88
C HIS A 456 12.48 -12.38 18.07
N ASP A 457 12.55 -13.31 19.04
CA ASP A 457 13.67 -13.38 19.98
C ASP A 457 14.77 -14.28 19.36
N PRO A 458 15.84 -13.70 18.78
CA PRO A 458 16.84 -14.50 18.09
C PRO A 458 17.81 -15.23 19.05
N PHE A 459 17.78 -14.90 20.34
CA PHE A 459 18.58 -15.57 21.36
C PHE A 459 17.89 -16.82 21.92
N ASP A 460 16.62 -17.06 21.58
CA ASP A 460 15.95 -18.33 21.83
C ASP A 460 16.55 -19.42 20.90
N PRO A 461 17.10 -20.52 21.43
CA PRO A 461 17.59 -21.63 20.61
C PRO A 461 16.54 -22.17 19.61
N GLU A 462 15.25 -22.14 19.97
CA GLU A 462 14.14 -22.55 19.11
C GLU A 462 14.01 -21.67 17.86
N PHE A 463 14.51 -20.43 17.89
CA PHE A 463 14.53 -19.57 16.71
C PHE A 463 15.40 -20.16 15.60
N THR A 464 16.56 -20.74 15.94
CA THR A 464 17.41 -21.42 14.95
C THR A 464 16.67 -22.60 14.31
N GLU A 465 15.94 -23.42 15.08
CA GLU A 465 15.17 -24.53 14.53
C GLU A 465 13.99 -24.05 13.67
N SER A 466 13.33 -22.98 14.08
CA SER A 466 12.26 -22.32 13.32
C SER A 466 12.74 -21.80 11.97
N VAL A 467 13.92 -21.18 11.95
CA VAL A 467 14.61 -20.73 10.73
C VAL A 467 14.94 -21.93 9.83
N ARG A 468 15.58 -22.98 10.36
CA ARG A 468 15.91 -24.19 9.59
C ARG A 468 14.68 -24.82 8.95
N ALA A 469 13.61 -25.01 9.73
CA ALA A 469 12.38 -25.61 9.22
C ALA A 469 11.75 -24.77 8.10
N SER A 470 11.81 -23.44 8.23
CA SER A 470 11.25 -22.52 7.24
C SER A 470 12.07 -22.49 5.95
N LEU A 471 13.39 -22.49 6.06
CA LEU A 471 14.29 -22.53 4.89
C LEU A 471 14.29 -23.89 4.20
N ALA A 472 14.17 -25.00 4.94
CA ALA A 472 14.04 -26.33 4.33
C ALA A 472 12.78 -26.47 3.46
N ARG A 473 11.65 -25.86 3.87
CA ARG A 473 10.42 -25.82 3.05
C ARG A 473 10.61 -25.01 1.77
N LEU A 474 11.42 -23.94 1.82
CA LEU A 474 11.72 -23.12 0.67
C LEU A 474 12.70 -23.81 -0.29
N ASP A 475 13.77 -24.40 0.23
CA ASP A 475 14.76 -25.15 -0.55
C ASP A 475 14.10 -26.28 -1.36
N ALA A 476 13.14 -26.99 -0.76
CA ALA A 476 12.34 -28.01 -1.45
C ALA A 476 11.55 -27.49 -2.67
N GLN A 477 11.32 -26.17 -2.77
CA GLN A 477 10.65 -25.52 -3.89
C GLN A 477 11.67 -24.95 -4.90
N VAL A 478 12.75 -24.32 -4.41
CA VAL A 478 13.76 -23.64 -5.25
C VAL A 478 14.73 -24.64 -5.89
N LYS A 479 15.27 -25.60 -5.14
CA LYS A 479 16.14 -26.69 -5.62
C LYS A 479 17.37 -26.22 -6.41
N ASP A 480 18.13 -25.27 -5.87
CA ASP A 480 19.33 -24.68 -6.50
C ASP A 480 19.06 -24.16 -7.95
N ASP A 481 17.85 -23.67 -8.21
CA ASP A 481 17.46 -23.16 -9.52
C ASP A 481 18.24 -21.88 -9.88
N PRO A 482 19.03 -21.86 -10.97
CA PRO A 482 19.81 -20.68 -11.36
C PRO A 482 18.95 -19.48 -11.78
N TRP A 483 17.64 -19.68 -12.00
CA TRP A 483 16.70 -18.58 -12.25
C TRP A 483 16.27 -17.85 -10.96
N CYS A 484 16.54 -18.42 -9.78
CA CYS A 484 16.33 -17.75 -8.51
C CYS A 484 17.44 -16.71 -8.29
N ILE A 485 17.08 -15.42 -8.31
CA ILE A 485 18.02 -14.33 -8.06
C ILE A 485 18.47 -14.33 -6.60
N GLY A 486 17.54 -14.51 -5.68
CA GLY A 486 17.81 -14.44 -4.25
C GLY A 486 16.55 -14.61 -3.41
N ILE A 487 16.77 -14.64 -2.10
CA ILE A 487 15.80 -15.00 -1.09
C ILE A 487 15.54 -13.82 -0.17
N PHE A 488 14.30 -13.34 -0.12
CA PHE A 488 13.83 -12.47 0.96
C PHE A 488 13.40 -13.33 2.16
N VAL A 489 13.74 -12.91 3.37
CA VAL A 489 13.31 -13.60 4.60
C VAL A 489 12.62 -12.58 5.50
N GLU A 490 11.35 -12.83 5.81
CA GLU A 490 10.44 -11.86 6.44
C GLU A 490 10.15 -10.63 5.55
N ASN A 491 9.32 -9.72 6.05
CA ASN A 491 8.98 -8.46 5.41
C ASN A 491 8.50 -7.46 6.46
N GLU A 492 9.05 -6.24 6.45
CA GLU A 492 8.56 -5.12 7.28
C GLU A 492 8.43 -5.46 8.77
N LEU A 493 9.42 -6.15 9.31
CA LEU A 493 9.54 -6.36 10.76
C LEU A 493 9.62 -5.00 11.48
N SER A 494 8.96 -4.87 12.63
CA SER A 494 8.92 -3.65 13.45
C SER A 494 10.23 -3.40 14.21
N TRP A 495 11.31 -3.05 13.50
CA TRP A 495 12.63 -2.75 14.08
C TRP A 495 12.70 -1.47 14.93
N GLY A 496 11.62 -0.70 15.00
CA GLY A 496 11.57 0.66 15.55
C GLY A 496 11.73 1.75 14.49
N ASN A 497 11.60 3.02 14.90
CA ASN A 497 11.75 4.18 14.01
C ASN A 497 12.45 5.37 14.69
N GLU A 498 12.90 6.34 13.90
CA GLU A 498 13.67 7.49 14.40
C GLU A 498 12.81 8.70 14.84
N ASN A 499 11.49 8.55 15.01
CA ASN A 499 10.63 9.66 15.43
C ASN A 499 10.90 10.10 16.88
N SER A 500 11.31 9.16 17.75
CA SER A 500 11.72 9.41 19.12
C SER A 500 12.61 8.28 19.62
N ASP A 501 13.41 8.52 20.66
CA ASP A 501 14.24 7.46 21.26
C ASP A 501 13.39 6.31 21.82
N ALA A 502 12.19 6.60 22.34
CA ALA A 502 11.24 5.58 22.77
C ALA A 502 10.80 4.68 21.60
N SER A 503 10.53 5.26 20.43
CA SER A 503 10.16 4.49 19.23
C SER A 503 11.34 3.76 18.62
N ARG A 504 12.55 4.35 18.69
CA ARG A 504 13.78 3.76 18.14
C ARG A 504 14.23 2.54 18.95
N PHE A 505 14.16 2.64 20.27
CA PHE A 505 14.64 1.61 21.19
C PHE A 505 13.52 0.83 21.87
N GLY A 506 12.30 0.87 21.31
CA GLY A 506 11.13 0.19 21.89
C GLY A 506 11.35 -1.30 22.15
N MET A 507 12.08 -2.00 21.26
CA MET A 507 12.47 -3.40 21.47
C MET A 507 13.36 -3.59 22.70
N VAL A 508 14.31 -2.68 22.91
CA VAL A 508 15.23 -2.74 24.06
C VAL A 508 14.50 -2.39 25.34
N ILE A 509 13.67 -1.33 25.32
CA ILE A 509 12.83 -0.92 26.45
C ILE A 509 11.94 -2.08 26.90
N HIS A 510 11.18 -2.67 25.97
CA HIS A 510 10.31 -3.79 26.25
C HIS A 510 11.09 -5.00 26.77
N THR A 511 12.19 -5.36 26.11
CA THR A 511 12.98 -6.55 26.49
C THR A 511 13.64 -6.37 27.86
N LEU A 512 14.16 -5.18 28.19
CA LEU A 512 14.72 -4.89 29.50
C LEU A 512 13.66 -4.98 30.62
N GLY A 513 12.40 -4.68 30.32
CA GLY A 513 11.29 -4.81 31.26
C GLY A 513 10.87 -6.25 31.58
N ARG A 514 11.45 -7.26 30.91
CA ARG A 514 11.14 -8.69 31.11
C ARG A 514 12.11 -9.37 32.06
N GLU A 515 11.68 -10.52 32.58
CA GLU A 515 12.50 -11.46 33.33
C GLU A 515 13.44 -12.27 32.41
N ALA A 516 14.72 -12.36 32.77
CA ALA A 516 15.75 -13.07 32.01
C ALA A 516 15.47 -14.57 31.89
N GLU A 517 14.85 -15.19 32.90
CA GLU A 517 14.52 -16.62 32.90
C GLU A 517 13.49 -16.98 31.81
N SER A 518 12.57 -16.07 31.49
CA SER A 518 11.50 -16.31 30.52
C SER A 518 11.77 -15.69 29.13
N CYS A 519 12.81 -14.87 29.01
CA CYS A 519 13.16 -14.06 27.84
C CYS A 519 14.66 -14.18 27.50
N PRO A 520 15.05 -15.06 26.57
CA PRO A 520 16.45 -15.23 26.15
C PRO A 520 17.14 -13.94 25.71
N ALA A 521 16.45 -13.05 25.00
CA ALA A 521 17.01 -11.74 24.64
C ALA A 521 17.35 -10.89 25.87
N LYS A 522 16.53 -10.94 26.93
CA LYS A 522 16.83 -10.25 28.19
C LYS A 522 18.07 -10.86 28.85
N ALA A 523 18.17 -12.18 28.91
CA ALA A 523 19.35 -12.85 29.47
C ALA A 523 20.63 -12.42 28.72
N ALA A 524 20.59 -12.41 27.39
CA ALA A 524 21.70 -11.93 26.56
C ALA A 524 22.06 -10.47 26.84
N PHE A 525 21.06 -9.58 27.00
CA PHE A 525 21.30 -8.18 27.33
C PHE A 525 21.96 -8.01 28.71
N VAL A 526 21.54 -8.79 29.71
CA VAL A 526 22.17 -8.80 31.03
C VAL A 526 23.65 -9.20 30.92
N ASP A 527 23.96 -10.23 30.13
CA ASP A 527 25.33 -10.72 29.98
C ASP A 527 26.22 -9.71 29.23
N MET A 528 25.72 -9.07 28.17
CA MET A 528 26.44 -7.99 27.47
C MET A 528 26.73 -6.80 28.39
N LEU A 529 25.78 -6.41 29.24
CA LEU A 529 25.97 -5.31 30.19
C LEU A 529 26.92 -5.70 31.34
N LYS A 530 26.89 -6.96 31.79
CA LYS A 530 27.89 -7.48 32.74
C LYS A 530 29.29 -7.47 32.14
N GLU A 531 29.43 -7.85 30.87
CA GLU A 531 30.72 -7.79 30.18
C GLU A 531 31.24 -6.35 30.08
N LYS A 532 30.37 -5.40 29.69
CA LYS A 532 30.76 -3.98 29.56
C LYS A 532 31.11 -3.33 30.91
N TYR A 533 30.32 -3.56 31.96
CA TYR A 533 30.42 -2.81 33.22
C TYR A 533 31.09 -3.56 34.37
N SER A 534 31.15 -4.90 34.30
CA SER A 534 31.59 -5.82 35.36
C SER A 534 30.75 -5.79 36.65
N THR A 535 30.43 -4.61 37.18
CA THR A 535 29.64 -4.41 38.41
C THR A 535 28.37 -3.61 38.13
N VAL A 536 27.31 -3.90 38.89
CA VAL A 536 26.05 -3.13 38.78
C VAL A 536 26.24 -1.68 39.22
N GLN A 537 27.24 -1.38 40.07
CA GLN A 537 27.57 -0.01 40.46
C GLN A 537 28.14 0.81 39.29
N ALA A 538 28.92 0.19 38.42
CA ALA A 538 29.40 0.84 37.20
C ALA A 538 28.26 1.11 36.22
N LEU A 539 27.33 0.15 36.06
CA LEU A 539 26.10 0.36 35.30
C LEU A 539 25.25 1.49 35.89
N ASN A 540 25.00 1.49 37.20
CA ASN A 540 24.26 2.53 37.90
C ASN A 540 24.85 3.91 37.71
N LYS A 541 26.19 4.02 37.73
CA LYS A 541 26.88 5.28 37.44
C LYS A 541 26.65 5.74 36.00
N ALA A 542 26.71 4.81 35.04
CA ALA A 542 26.52 5.13 33.62
C ALA A 542 25.06 5.48 33.28
N TRP A 543 24.10 4.84 33.93
CA TRP A 543 22.67 4.98 33.64
C TRP A 543 21.93 5.93 34.59
N ASN A 544 22.63 6.47 35.58
CA ASN A 544 22.05 7.21 36.70
C ASN A 544 20.87 6.45 37.34
N SER A 545 21.10 5.16 37.65
CA SER A 545 20.12 4.25 38.23
C SER A 545 20.53 3.77 39.62
N THR A 546 19.62 3.07 40.30
CA THR A 546 19.81 2.58 41.68
C THR A 546 19.55 1.08 41.81
N ILE A 547 19.92 0.31 40.80
CA ILE A 547 19.72 -1.14 40.75
C ILE A 547 20.59 -1.78 41.86
N ALA A 548 20.02 -2.56 42.78
CA ALA A 548 20.75 -3.11 43.91
C ALA A 548 21.70 -4.25 43.52
N SER A 549 21.33 -5.06 42.52
CA SER A 549 22.14 -6.19 42.07
C SER A 549 21.87 -6.59 40.62
N TRP A 550 22.77 -7.37 40.02
CA TRP A 550 22.51 -8.01 38.73
C TRP A 550 21.32 -8.98 38.78
N ALA A 551 20.99 -9.55 39.94
CA ALA A 551 19.82 -10.42 40.09
C ALA A 551 18.52 -9.62 39.94
N GLU A 552 18.39 -8.48 40.65
CA GLU A 552 17.28 -7.54 40.48
C GLU A 552 17.15 -7.08 39.03
N PHE A 553 18.26 -6.69 38.40
CA PHE A 553 18.23 -6.29 36.99
C PHE A 553 17.75 -7.41 36.06
N SER A 554 18.01 -8.67 36.42
CA SER A 554 17.59 -9.85 35.65
C SER A 554 16.09 -10.14 35.80
N GLU A 555 15.47 -9.77 36.92
CA GLU A 555 14.03 -9.88 37.14
C GLU A 555 13.24 -8.85 36.30
N GLY A 556 13.85 -7.70 36.03
CA GLY A 556 13.26 -6.71 35.12
C GLY A 556 13.81 -5.31 35.36
N PHE A 557 13.70 -4.46 34.36
CA PHE A 557 14.13 -3.08 34.46
C PHE A 557 13.15 -2.16 33.71
N SER A 558 12.41 -1.36 34.47
CA SER A 558 11.57 -0.31 33.91
C SER A 558 12.42 0.91 33.56
N HIS A 559 12.47 1.25 32.27
CA HIS A 559 13.13 2.47 31.84
C HIS A 559 12.25 3.69 32.15
N GLU A 560 12.78 4.62 32.93
CA GLU A 560 12.20 5.93 33.17
C GLU A 560 13.16 7.05 32.75
N GLY A 561 12.58 8.19 32.36
CA GLY A 561 13.29 9.41 32.01
C GLY A 561 13.75 9.49 30.56
N ALA A 562 14.63 10.46 30.27
CA ALA A 562 15.25 10.60 28.95
C ALA A 562 16.33 9.52 28.73
N LEU A 563 16.54 9.14 27.47
CA LEU A 563 17.70 8.36 27.05
C LEU A 563 18.82 9.31 26.62
N ASP A 564 19.89 9.38 27.40
CA ASP A 564 21.07 10.19 27.10
C ASP A 564 22.37 9.45 27.41
N GLY A 565 23.48 10.07 27.00
CA GLY A 565 24.84 9.62 27.30
C GLY A 565 25.09 8.12 27.04
N GLU A 566 25.71 7.47 28.03
CA GLU A 566 26.07 6.05 27.97
C GLU A 566 24.84 5.14 27.89
N ARG A 567 23.73 5.49 28.56
CA ARG A 567 22.51 4.69 28.54
C ARG A 567 21.92 4.61 27.14
N ARG A 568 21.87 5.74 26.42
CA ARG A 568 21.42 5.76 25.02
C ARG A 568 22.37 4.97 24.12
N ALA A 569 23.69 5.07 24.35
CA ALA A 569 24.68 4.29 23.62
C ALA A 569 24.53 2.78 23.85
N ASP A 570 24.22 2.36 25.08
CA ASP A 570 23.93 0.96 25.40
C ASP A 570 22.64 0.48 24.74
N PHE A 571 21.59 1.29 24.72
CA PHE A 571 20.35 0.93 24.04
C PHE A 571 20.57 0.74 22.53
N SER A 572 21.42 1.57 21.93
CA SER A 572 21.87 1.38 20.54
C SER A 572 22.65 0.07 20.37
N MET A 573 23.61 -0.23 21.25
CA MET A 573 24.38 -1.47 21.23
C MET A 573 23.50 -2.72 21.37
N LEU A 574 22.56 -2.74 22.32
CA LEU A 574 21.65 -3.86 22.55
C LEU A 574 20.67 -4.05 21.40
N SER A 575 20.16 -2.95 20.82
CA SER A 575 19.29 -2.99 19.63
C SER A 575 20.03 -3.56 18.42
N GLU A 576 21.28 -3.13 18.18
CA GLU A 576 22.12 -3.67 17.12
C GLU A 576 22.44 -5.15 17.36
N ALA A 577 22.76 -5.56 18.60
CA ALA A 577 23.05 -6.95 18.94
C ALA A 577 21.85 -7.88 18.67
N LEU A 578 20.63 -7.43 18.97
CA LEU A 578 19.41 -8.19 18.67
C LEU A 578 19.20 -8.35 17.16
N ALA A 579 19.32 -7.26 16.39
CA ALA A 579 19.21 -7.33 14.93
C ALA A 579 20.32 -8.17 14.30
N GLU A 580 21.56 -8.03 14.79
CA GLU A 580 22.72 -8.78 14.34
C GLU A 580 22.53 -10.29 14.55
N GLU A 581 22.05 -10.72 15.72
CA GLU A 581 21.82 -12.14 15.99
C GLU A 581 20.75 -12.73 15.06
N TYR A 582 19.68 -11.98 14.78
CA TYR A 582 18.67 -12.38 13.79
C TYR A 582 19.31 -12.61 12.41
N PHE A 583 19.99 -11.60 11.86
CA PHE A 583 20.55 -11.69 10.51
C PHE A 583 21.68 -12.73 10.43
N ARG A 584 22.47 -12.90 11.49
CA ARG A 584 23.53 -13.90 11.57
C ARG A 584 22.97 -15.32 11.51
N ILE A 585 21.94 -15.62 12.30
CA ILE A 585 21.29 -16.94 12.31
C ILE A 585 20.64 -17.22 10.96
N VAL A 586 19.86 -16.28 10.42
CA VAL A 586 19.18 -16.45 9.14
C VAL A 586 20.19 -16.69 8.01
N ASN A 587 21.24 -15.85 7.89
CA ASN A 587 22.27 -16.03 6.88
C ASN A 587 23.00 -17.37 7.04
N ARG A 588 23.42 -17.71 8.27
CA ARG A 588 24.15 -18.97 8.54
C ARG A 588 23.34 -20.19 8.12
N GLU A 589 22.06 -20.26 8.47
CA GLU A 589 21.22 -21.41 8.12
C GLU A 589 20.84 -21.40 6.64
N LEU A 590 20.63 -20.23 6.02
CA LEU A 590 20.39 -20.11 4.57
C LEU A 590 21.59 -20.63 3.78
N LYS A 591 22.81 -20.21 4.10
CA LYS A 591 24.02 -20.64 3.38
C LYS A 591 24.34 -22.12 3.55
N LYS A 592 23.74 -22.83 4.51
CA LYS A 592 23.86 -24.30 4.62
C LYS A 592 23.00 -25.03 3.60
N VAL A 593 21.80 -24.52 3.31
CA VAL A 593 20.82 -25.22 2.46
C VAL A 593 20.75 -24.66 1.04
N MET A 594 21.02 -23.37 0.86
CA MET A 594 21.03 -22.68 -0.44
C MET A 594 22.31 -21.82 -0.58
N PRO A 595 23.52 -22.43 -0.58
CA PRO A 595 24.80 -21.71 -0.56
C PRO A 595 25.01 -20.80 -1.78
N ASN A 596 24.39 -21.14 -2.92
CA ASN A 596 24.59 -20.46 -4.19
C ASN A 596 23.69 -19.23 -4.39
N HIS A 597 22.72 -18.99 -3.50
CA HIS A 597 21.71 -17.95 -3.67
C HIS A 597 21.98 -16.74 -2.77
N LEU A 598 21.59 -15.56 -3.27
CA LEU A 598 21.73 -14.30 -2.55
C LEU A 598 20.74 -14.23 -1.38
N PHE A 599 21.22 -13.84 -0.20
CA PHE A 599 20.37 -13.45 0.91
C PHE A 599 20.02 -11.97 0.77
N CYS A 600 18.74 -11.68 0.47
CA CYS A 600 18.25 -10.35 0.13
C CYS A 600 17.60 -9.60 1.32
N GLY A 601 17.86 -10.02 2.56
CA GLY A 601 17.38 -9.36 3.78
C GLY A 601 15.87 -9.46 4.01
N SER A 602 15.34 -8.52 4.80
CA SER A 602 13.99 -8.56 5.38
C SER A 602 13.11 -7.35 5.05
N ARG A 603 13.42 -6.63 3.96
CA ARG A 603 12.58 -5.57 3.36
C ARG A 603 12.13 -4.52 4.37
N PHE A 604 13.07 -3.67 4.79
CA PHE A 604 12.81 -2.59 5.73
C PHE A 604 11.78 -1.60 5.17
N ALA A 605 10.65 -1.39 5.87
CA ALA A 605 9.77 -0.27 5.58
C ALA A 605 10.39 1.04 6.08
N ASP A 606 9.97 2.17 5.49
CA ASP A 606 10.41 3.50 5.94
C ASP A 606 10.03 3.82 7.39
N TRP A 607 8.97 3.21 7.91
CA TRP A 607 8.53 3.30 9.30
C TRP A 607 9.19 2.27 10.24
N GLY A 608 9.97 1.32 9.71
CA GLY A 608 10.50 0.17 10.44
C GLY A 608 11.99 -0.06 10.17
N MET A 609 12.78 1.01 10.10
CA MET A 609 14.19 0.99 9.71
C MET A 609 15.04 1.85 10.65
N THR A 610 15.70 1.23 11.61
CA THR A 610 16.65 1.92 12.49
C THR A 610 18.08 1.81 11.94
N PRO A 611 18.97 2.79 12.24
CA PRO A 611 20.37 2.68 11.85
C PRO A 611 21.06 1.41 12.37
N GLU A 612 20.70 0.97 13.58
CA GLU A 612 21.18 -0.29 14.19
C GLU A 612 20.80 -1.51 13.35
N ALA A 613 19.52 -1.64 12.99
CA ALA A 613 19.04 -2.79 12.22
C ALA A 613 19.61 -2.82 10.79
N VAL A 614 19.78 -1.64 10.17
CA VAL A 614 20.39 -1.53 8.83
C VAL A 614 21.87 -1.92 8.87
N ARG A 615 22.64 -1.45 9.87
CA ARG A 615 24.03 -1.85 10.05
C ARG A 615 24.16 -3.35 10.28
N ALA A 616 23.29 -3.94 11.09
CA ALA A 616 23.24 -5.38 11.31
C ALA A 616 22.97 -6.14 10.02
N ALA A 617 21.94 -5.76 9.25
CA ALA A 617 21.63 -6.39 7.97
C ALA A 617 22.81 -6.35 7.00
N ALA A 618 23.46 -5.19 6.86
CA ALA A 618 24.57 -4.98 5.93
C ALA A 618 25.74 -5.93 6.13
N LYS A 619 25.98 -6.44 7.35
CA LYS A 619 27.02 -7.41 7.69
C LYS A 619 26.76 -8.81 7.10
N TYR A 620 25.49 -9.19 6.93
CA TYR A 620 25.11 -10.58 6.65
C TYR A 620 24.35 -10.78 5.34
N THR A 621 23.66 -9.76 4.83
CA THR A 621 22.94 -9.87 3.55
C THR A 621 23.87 -9.64 2.37
N ASP A 622 23.64 -10.37 1.28
CA ASP A 622 24.31 -10.11 0.01
C ASP A 622 23.72 -8.88 -0.69
N VAL A 623 22.41 -8.64 -0.52
CA VAL A 623 21.68 -7.45 -1.01
C VAL A 623 20.77 -6.93 0.09
N VAL A 624 20.85 -5.65 0.46
CA VAL A 624 19.95 -5.06 1.46
C VAL A 624 18.64 -4.63 0.80
N SER A 625 17.50 -4.84 1.46
CA SER A 625 16.19 -4.54 0.86
C SER A 625 15.35 -3.55 1.65
N TYR A 626 14.64 -2.70 0.92
CA TYR A 626 13.81 -1.61 1.46
C TYR A 626 12.47 -1.52 0.74
N ASN A 627 11.38 -1.27 1.44
CA ASN A 627 10.09 -0.91 0.84
C ASN A 627 9.93 0.62 0.91
N LEU A 628 9.67 1.28 -0.22
CA LEU A 628 9.66 2.75 -0.29
C LEU A 628 8.48 3.27 -1.10
N TYR A 629 7.37 3.51 -0.42
CA TYR A 629 6.18 4.15 -0.97
C TYR A 629 6.29 5.69 -0.93
N LYS A 630 6.98 6.25 -1.92
CA LYS A 630 7.19 7.71 -2.15
C LYS A 630 7.14 8.02 -3.65
N GLU A 631 7.30 9.28 -4.08
CA GLU A 631 7.37 9.60 -5.52
C GLU A 631 8.71 9.21 -6.16
N GLY A 632 9.74 8.97 -5.34
CA GLY A 632 11.06 8.46 -5.71
C GLY A 632 11.96 8.37 -4.48
N LEU A 633 13.26 8.22 -4.70
CA LEU A 633 14.24 8.14 -3.60
C LEU A 633 14.27 9.41 -2.76
N THR A 634 14.20 9.23 -1.45
CA THR A 634 14.34 10.32 -0.46
C THR A 634 15.80 10.58 -0.14
N ASP A 635 16.11 11.79 0.32
CA ASP A 635 17.47 12.15 0.75
C ASP A 635 17.95 11.30 1.93
N SER A 636 17.04 10.94 2.83
CA SER A 636 17.33 10.05 3.96
C SER A 636 17.81 8.68 3.47
N LEU A 637 17.08 8.04 2.55
CA LEU A 637 17.51 6.75 2.01
C LEU A 637 18.80 6.87 1.19
N ARG A 638 18.98 7.95 0.41
CA ARG A 638 20.25 8.19 -0.32
C ARG A 638 21.44 8.28 0.62
N LYS A 639 21.27 8.94 1.77
CA LYS A 639 22.30 9.01 2.81
C LYS A 639 22.64 7.62 3.34
N VAL A 640 21.63 6.83 3.71
CA VAL A 640 21.81 5.44 4.17
C VAL A 640 22.54 4.59 3.13
N LEU A 641 22.11 4.64 1.87
CA LEU A 641 22.72 3.89 0.78
C LEU A 641 24.19 4.27 0.58
N LYS A 642 24.50 5.58 0.59
CA LYS A 642 25.87 6.09 0.43
C LYS A 642 26.79 5.70 1.59
N GLU A 643 26.30 5.80 2.82
CA GLU A 643 27.09 5.45 4.02
C GLU A 643 27.39 3.95 4.08
N MET A 644 26.45 3.13 3.63
CA MET A 644 26.57 1.68 3.63
C MET A 644 27.41 1.16 2.45
N ASP A 645 27.27 1.75 1.26
CA ASP A 645 27.91 1.32 0.00
C ASP A 645 27.78 -0.19 -0.29
N ARG A 646 26.54 -0.70 -0.18
CA ARG A 646 26.20 -2.11 -0.44
C ARG A 646 25.13 -2.20 -1.54
N PRO A 647 25.12 -3.27 -2.35
CA PRO A 647 24.07 -3.48 -3.33
C PRO A 647 22.72 -3.58 -2.59
N SER A 648 21.74 -2.83 -3.09
CA SER A 648 20.44 -2.69 -2.44
C SER A 648 19.30 -2.81 -3.44
N VAL A 649 18.14 -3.31 -3.02
CA VAL A 649 16.95 -3.47 -3.87
C VAL A 649 15.72 -2.85 -3.21
N LEU A 650 14.91 -2.15 -3.99
CA LEU A 650 13.60 -1.72 -3.50
C LEU A 650 12.58 -2.85 -3.67
N GLY A 651 12.06 -3.32 -2.55
CA GLY A 651 11.16 -4.46 -2.48
C GLY A 651 9.73 -4.17 -2.89
N GLU A 652 9.27 -2.94 -2.68
CA GLU A 652 7.91 -2.47 -2.98
C GLU A 652 7.88 -0.96 -3.26
N TYR A 653 7.05 -0.59 -4.23
CA TYR A 653 6.48 0.73 -4.45
C TYR A 653 5.29 0.60 -5.40
N HIS A 654 4.39 1.58 -5.43
CA HIS A 654 3.33 1.65 -6.45
C HIS A 654 2.77 3.06 -6.63
N PHE A 655 1.94 3.21 -7.65
CA PHE A 655 1.04 4.34 -7.82
C PHE A 655 -0.30 3.83 -8.34
N GLY A 656 -1.40 4.06 -7.63
CA GLY A 656 -2.74 3.76 -8.12
C GLY A 656 -3.55 5.01 -8.44
N ALA A 657 -4.67 4.83 -9.13
CA ALA A 657 -5.62 5.88 -9.45
C ALA A 657 -7.05 5.35 -9.24
N THR A 658 -8.03 6.25 -9.25
CA THR A 658 -9.44 5.89 -9.02
C THR A 658 -10.31 6.08 -10.27
N ASP A 659 -9.72 6.37 -11.43
CA ASP A 659 -10.42 6.59 -12.71
C ASP A 659 -10.87 5.30 -13.41
N ARG A 660 -10.79 4.15 -12.73
CA ARG A 660 -11.14 2.81 -13.24
C ARG A 660 -11.97 2.00 -12.23
N GLY A 661 -12.94 2.64 -11.58
CA GLY A 661 -13.91 1.98 -10.70
C GLY A 661 -13.37 1.49 -9.36
N MET A 662 -12.15 1.89 -8.99
CA MET A 662 -11.52 1.56 -7.72
C MET A 662 -11.67 2.72 -6.74
N PHE A 663 -11.89 2.40 -5.46
CA PHE A 663 -12.20 3.41 -4.43
C PHE A 663 -10.96 3.99 -3.76
N HIS A 664 -9.79 3.39 -4.00
CA HIS A 664 -8.55 3.76 -3.35
C HIS A 664 -7.37 3.55 -4.32
N GLY A 665 -6.54 4.59 -4.51
CA GLY A 665 -5.32 4.49 -5.32
C GLY A 665 -4.13 3.84 -4.60
N GLY A 666 -4.31 3.44 -3.35
CA GLY A 666 -3.26 2.90 -2.47
C GLY A 666 -2.40 3.97 -1.81
N ILE A 667 -1.29 3.54 -1.20
CA ILE A 667 -0.39 4.39 -0.39
C ILE A 667 0.09 5.63 -1.15
N ARG A 668 0.51 5.47 -2.40
CA ARG A 668 0.81 6.59 -3.31
C ARG A 668 -0.14 6.58 -4.48
N THR A 669 -0.62 7.76 -4.86
CA THR A 669 -1.67 7.89 -5.89
C THR A 669 -1.23 8.77 -7.05
N ALA A 670 -1.88 8.58 -8.18
CA ALA A 670 -1.86 9.42 -9.36
C ALA A 670 -3.28 9.93 -9.66
N ALA A 671 -3.39 10.95 -10.51
CA ALA A 671 -4.69 11.49 -10.93
C ALA A 671 -5.47 10.49 -11.79
N ASP A 672 -4.78 9.77 -12.68
CA ASP A 672 -5.36 8.84 -13.64
C ASP A 672 -4.36 7.74 -14.04
N GLN A 673 -4.79 6.80 -14.88
CA GLN A 673 -3.96 5.73 -15.43
C GLN A 673 -2.70 6.22 -16.16
N LYS A 674 -2.76 7.37 -16.85
CA LYS A 674 -1.60 7.97 -17.53
C LYS A 674 -0.60 8.53 -16.52
N GLY A 675 -1.10 9.15 -15.45
CA GLY A 675 -0.35 9.64 -14.31
C GLY A 675 0.36 8.51 -13.57
N ARG A 676 -0.25 7.32 -13.45
CA ARG A 676 0.42 6.12 -12.91
C ARG A 676 1.67 5.78 -13.72
N GLY A 677 1.57 5.76 -15.05
CA GLY A 677 2.71 5.54 -15.95
C GLY A 677 3.81 6.59 -15.83
N LEU A 678 3.44 7.88 -15.73
CA LEU A 678 4.40 8.96 -15.52
C LEU A 678 5.12 8.85 -14.17
N LYS A 679 4.40 8.56 -13.09
CA LYS A 679 5.00 8.38 -11.75
C LYS A 679 5.89 7.14 -11.70
N TYR A 680 5.51 6.02 -12.34
CA TYR A 680 6.39 4.85 -12.52
C TYR A 680 7.72 5.27 -13.14
N ARG A 681 7.68 6.00 -14.27
CA ARG A 681 8.89 6.45 -14.96
C ARG A 681 9.76 7.32 -14.06
N ASN A 682 9.18 8.33 -13.40
CA ASN A 682 9.92 9.24 -12.53
C ASN A 682 10.56 8.50 -11.35
N TYR A 683 9.82 7.59 -10.71
CA TYR A 683 10.33 6.75 -9.62
C TYR A 683 11.52 5.91 -10.10
N MET A 684 11.34 5.14 -11.17
CA MET A 684 12.37 4.24 -11.69
C MET A 684 13.60 4.99 -12.20
N MET A 685 13.46 6.20 -12.76
CA MET A 685 14.61 7.04 -13.09
C MET A 685 15.41 7.43 -11.85
N SER A 686 14.75 7.71 -10.72
CA SER A 686 15.46 7.98 -9.46
C SER A 686 16.25 6.76 -8.96
N VAL A 687 15.72 5.55 -9.17
CA VAL A 687 16.35 4.27 -8.79
C VAL A 687 17.51 3.92 -9.72
N ILE A 688 17.31 3.97 -11.04
CA ILE A 688 18.32 3.62 -12.05
C ILE A 688 19.57 4.50 -11.90
N ASN A 689 19.40 5.76 -11.52
CA ASN A 689 20.49 6.72 -11.34
C ASN A 689 21.24 6.58 -10.01
N GLU A 690 20.74 5.81 -9.03
CA GLU A 690 21.36 5.63 -7.72
C GLU A 690 22.41 4.50 -7.73
N PRO A 691 23.71 4.77 -7.52
CA PRO A 691 24.75 3.76 -7.68
C PRO A 691 24.59 2.50 -6.82
N CYS A 692 23.98 2.58 -5.63
CA CYS A 692 23.82 1.41 -4.76
C CYS A 692 22.65 0.52 -5.11
N LEU A 693 21.66 1.01 -5.88
CA LEU A 693 20.47 0.23 -6.19
C LEU A 693 20.70 -0.69 -7.39
N VAL A 694 20.35 -1.97 -7.22
CA VAL A 694 20.43 -3.01 -8.24
C VAL A 694 19.05 -3.41 -8.79
N GLY A 695 17.98 -2.80 -8.28
CA GLY A 695 16.63 -3.09 -8.72
C GLY A 695 15.53 -2.41 -7.90
N ALA A 696 14.30 -2.51 -8.42
CA ALA A 696 13.08 -2.12 -7.74
C ALA A 696 11.89 -2.97 -8.23
N HIS A 697 11.05 -3.41 -7.30
CA HIS A 697 9.86 -4.21 -7.60
C HIS A 697 8.59 -3.43 -7.30
N TRP A 698 7.69 -3.40 -8.28
CA TRP A 698 6.36 -2.82 -8.11
C TRP A 698 5.46 -3.76 -7.31
N PHE A 699 4.74 -3.23 -6.32
CA PHE A 699 3.69 -3.97 -5.62
C PHE A 699 2.33 -3.52 -6.16
N GLN A 700 1.61 -4.28 -6.98
CA GLN A 700 1.66 -5.71 -7.20
C GLN A 700 1.15 -6.07 -8.61
N TYR A 701 1.00 -7.38 -8.91
CA TYR A 701 0.57 -7.81 -10.23
C TYR A 701 -0.91 -7.50 -10.53
N VAL A 702 -1.79 -7.87 -9.62
CA VAL A 702 -3.25 -7.72 -9.76
C VAL A 702 -3.71 -6.63 -8.79
N ASP A 703 -4.71 -5.85 -9.19
CA ASP A 703 -5.42 -4.98 -8.25
C ASP A 703 -5.91 -5.80 -7.04
N SER A 704 -5.92 -5.18 -5.86
CA SER A 704 -6.61 -5.77 -4.73
C SER A 704 -8.13 -5.80 -5.03
N PRO A 705 -8.90 -6.77 -4.51
CA PRO A 705 -10.34 -6.82 -4.74
C PRO A 705 -11.01 -5.50 -4.39
N THR A 706 -11.97 -5.05 -5.21
CA THR A 706 -12.70 -3.79 -5.00
C THR A 706 -13.35 -3.71 -3.61
N THR A 707 -13.78 -4.86 -3.08
CA THR A 707 -14.36 -5.03 -1.74
C THR A 707 -13.34 -5.40 -0.66
N GLY A 708 -12.04 -5.19 -0.89
CA GLY A 708 -10.98 -5.45 0.07
C GLY A 708 -10.45 -6.88 0.02
N ARG A 709 -9.13 -7.04 -0.01
CA ARG A 709 -8.48 -8.35 0.12
C ARG A 709 -8.75 -8.93 1.50
N ALA A 710 -8.83 -10.26 1.58
CA ALA A 710 -9.39 -10.94 2.74
C ALA A 710 -8.61 -10.72 4.05
N ILE A 711 -7.30 -10.42 3.99
CA ILE A 711 -6.48 -10.29 5.20
C ILE A 711 -6.74 -8.99 5.96
N ASP A 712 -6.93 -7.86 5.29
CA ASP A 712 -6.94 -6.54 5.94
C ASP A 712 -7.86 -5.49 5.30
N GLY A 713 -8.60 -5.86 4.25
CA GLY A 713 -9.50 -4.95 3.55
C GLY A 713 -8.85 -4.00 2.55
N GLU A 714 -7.55 -4.16 2.24
CA GLU A 714 -6.90 -3.38 1.20
C GLU A 714 -7.65 -3.51 -0.14
N ASN A 715 -8.09 -2.40 -0.74
CA ASN A 715 -8.84 -2.38 -2.02
C ASN A 715 -8.23 -1.41 -3.04
N TYR A 716 -6.92 -1.52 -3.23
CA TYR A 716 -6.13 -0.58 -4.02
C TYR A 716 -6.08 -0.91 -5.51
N ASN A 717 -6.06 0.14 -6.34
CA ASN A 717 -5.66 0.07 -7.75
C ASN A 717 -4.13 -0.01 -7.90
N SER A 718 -3.52 -1.02 -7.30
CA SER A 718 -2.05 -1.22 -7.27
C SER A 718 -1.56 -2.24 -8.30
N GLY A 719 -2.43 -2.79 -9.13
CA GLY A 719 -2.12 -3.83 -10.11
C GLY A 719 -1.64 -3.32 -11.46
N PHE A 720 -0.87 -4.16 -12.16
CA PHE A 720 -0.65 -4.03 -13.59
C PHE A 720 -1.83 -4.52 -14.42
N VAL A 721 -2.64 -5.43 -13.85
CA VAL A 721 -3.90 -5.91 -14.41
C VAL A 721 -5.04 -5.66 -13.44
N SER A 722 -6.23 -5.39 -13.99
CA SER A 722 -7.47 -5.27 -13.23
C SER A 722 -7.95 -6.63 -12.68
N ILE A 723 -9.04 -6.61 -11.90
CA ILE A 723 -9.73 -7.83 -11.44
C ILE A 723 -10.19 -8.76 -12.57
N THR A 724 -10.34 -8.25 -13.80
CA THR A 724 -10.72 -9.02 -14.99
C THR A 724 -9.53 -9.56 -15.77
N ASP A 725 -8.32 -9.49 -15.21
CA ASP A 725 -7.07 -9.87 -15.89
C ASP A 725 -6.83 -9.07 -17.19
N THR A 726 -7.22 -7.79 -17.17
CA THR A 726 -7.00 -6.86 -18.29
C THR A 726 -5.86 -5.90 -17.93
N PRO A 727 -4.77 -5.82 -18.72
CA PRO A 727 -3.67 -4.89 -18.44
C PRO A 727 -4.03 -3.42 -18.59
N TYR A 728 -3.46 -2.58 -17.72
CA TYR A 728 -3.55 -1.12 -17.82
C TYR A 728 -2.58 -0.57 -18.87
N SER A 729 -3.06 -0.36 -20.10
CA SER A 729 -2.23 -0.01 -21.26
C SER A 729 -1.31 1.21 -21.04
N GLU A 730 -1.80 2.26 -20.39
CA GLU A 730 -1.10 3.52 -20.16
C GLU A 730 0.13 3.33 -19.25
N LEU A 731 -0.02 2.45 -18.25
CA LEU A 731 1.06 2.04 -17.36
C LEU A 731 2.03 1.12 -18.11
N ILE A 732 1.53 0.09 -18.80
CA ILE A 732 2.34 -0.87 -19.57
C ILE A 732 3.20 -0.19 -20.63
N ASP A 733 2.67 0.82 -21.33
CA ASP A 733 3.41 1.55 -22.34
C ASP A 733 4.58 2.34 -21.73
N SER A 734 4.38 2.92 -20.56
CA SER A 734 5.44 3.61 -19.80
C SER A 734 6.52 2.62 -19.34
N VAL A 735 6.10 1.44 -18.87
CA VAL A 735 7.01 0.35 -18.47
C VAL A 735 7.84 -0.15 -19.64
N ARG A 736 7.21 -0.49 -20.77
CA ARG A 736 7.88 -0.97 -21.98
C ARG A 736 8.93 0.01 -22.48
N LYS A 737 8.58 1.30 -22.53
CA LYS A 737 9.51 2.37 -22.94
C LYS A 737 10.74 2.41 -22.05
N LEU A 738 10.56 2.46 -20.73
CA LEU A 738 11.67 2.52 -19.77
C LEU A 738 12.52 1.24 -19.80
N ASN A 739 11.90 0.07 -19.82
CA ASN A 739 12.61 -1.21 -19.76
C ASN A 739 13.42 -1.52 -21.02
N ARG A 740 13.05 -0.97 -22.18
CA ARG A 740 13.86 -1.07 -23.41
C ARG A 740 15.17 -0.31 -23.31
N GLU A 741 15.18 0.82 -22.60
CA GLU A 741 16.36 1.67 -22.42
C GLU A 741 17.12 1.37 -21.11
N LEU A 742 16.62 0.46 -20.28
CA LEU A 742 17.07 0.22 -18.90
C LEU A 742 18.59 0.15 -18.76
N TYR A 743 19.24 -0.74 -19.52
CA TYR A 743 20.67 -0.95 -19.38
C TYR A 743 21.51 0.16 -19.98
N LEU A 744 21.03 0.78 -21.06
CA LEU A 744 21.69 1.96 -21.61
C LEU A 744 21.64 3.12 -20.61
N MET A 745 20.51 3.33 -19.94
CA MET A 745 20.39 4.34 -18.89
C MET A 745 21.26 4.01 -17.66
N ARG A 746 21.29 2.73 -17.24
CA ARG A 746 22.02 2.31 -16.04
C ARG A 746 23.54 2.26 -16.24
N PHE A 747 23.99 1.66 -17.35
CA PHE A 747 25.38 1.27 -17.59
C PHE A 747 25.94 1.79 -18.93
N GLY A 748 25.11 2.39 -19.78
CA GLY A 748 25.58 3.06 -21.00
C GLY A 748 26.56 4.18 -20.67
N ARG A 749 27.55 4.34 -21.56
CA ARG A 749 28.59 5.36 -21.47
C ARG A 749 28.30 6.50 -22.42
#